data_AF-A0A2K6ERU0-F1
#
_entry.id   AF-A0A2K6ERU0-F1
#
_cell.length_a   1.000
_cell.length_b   1.000
_cell.length_c   1.000
_cell.angle_alpha   90.00
_cell.angle_beta   90.00
_cell.angle_gamma   90.00
#
_symmetry.space_group_name_H-M   'P 1'
#
loop_
_entity.id
_entity.type
_entity.pdbx_description
1 polymer ?
#
loop_
_entity_poly.entity_id
_entity_poly.type
_entity_poly.pdbx_seq_one_letter_code
_entity_poly.pdbx_strand_id
1 'polypeptide(L)'
;LAVSLQLLHGDIEQIRREYSSVFSHGVSITRKLGFSNIIMPGEMRNDLYITIERGEFEKGGKSVARNVEVTMFIVDSSGLPLKDFISFGSGEPPASEYHSFVLYHNNSPRWSELLKLPIPVDKFRGAHIRFEFRHCSTKEKGEKKLFGFSFVPLMQEDGRTLPDGTHELIIHKCEENTNLQDTTRYLKLPFSKGIFLGNNNQAMKATKESFWITSFLCSTKLTQNGDMLDLLKWRTHPDKITGCLSKLKEIDGSEIVKFLQDTLDTLFGILDENSQKYGSKVFDSLVHIINLLQDSKFHHFKPVMDTYIESHFAGALAYRDLIKVLKWYVDRITEAERQEHIQEVLKAQEYIFKYIVQSRRLFSLATGGQNEEEFRCCIQELLMSVRFFLSQESKGSRALSQSQAVFLSSFPAVYSELLKLFDVREVANLVQDTLGSLPTIMHVDDSLQAIKLQCIGKTVESQLYTNPDSRYILLPVVLHHLHIHLQEQKDLIMCARILSNVFCLIKKNSSEKSVLEEIDVIVASLLDILLRTILEITSRPQPSSSAMRLQFQDVTVRSQNRWHMEKSFSHFKTLRTQHHVLPQGEFVACLLSLLRQMTDRHYQQLLDSFNTKEDLRDFLLQIFTVFRILIRPEMFPKDWTVMRLVANNVIITTVLYLSDALRKNFLNENFDYKIWDSYFYLAVIFINQLCLQLEMFTPSKKKKVLEKYGDMRVTMGCEIFSMWQNLGK
;
A
#
# COMPACT_ATOMS: atom_id res chain seq x y z
N LEU A 1 15.43 40.50 17.88
CA LEU A 1 14.73 39.20 17.81
C LEU A 1 15.55 38.28 16.92
N ALA A 2 15.90 37.08 17.38
CA ALA A 2 16.43 36.02 16.52
C ALA A 2 15.32 34.99 16.32
N VAL A 3 15.02 34.65 15.06
CA VAL A 3 14.02 33.63 14.70
C VAL A 3 14.79 32.45 14.13
N SER A 4 14.58 31.26 14.69
CA SER A 4 15.11 30.00 14.16
C SER A 4 13.96 29.08 13.75
N LEU A 5 14.20 28.27 12.73
CA LEU A 5 13.25 27.28 12.23
C LEU A 5 13.86 25.89 12.39
N GLN A 6 13.12 24.96 12.97
CA GLN A 6 13.50 23.56 13.08
C GLN A 6 12.35 22.69 12.58
N LEU A 7 12.67 21.74 11.69
CA LEU A 7 11.73 20.75 11.21
C LEU A 7 11.83 19.49 12.07
N LEU A 8 10.68 19.03 12.60
CA LEU A 8 10.56 17.79 13.36
C LEU A 8 9.66 16.81 12.58
N HIS A 9 10.06 15.55 12.51
CA HIS A 9 9.32 14.50 11.80
C HIS A 9 8.59 13.60 12.80
N GLY A 10 7.29 13.39 12.58
CA GLY A 10 6.44 12.55 13.43
C GLY A 10 5.06 13.15 13.62
N ASP A 11 4.15 12.40 14.25
CA ASP A 11 2.90 12.96 14.73
C ASP A 11 3.13 13.83 16.00
N ILE A 12 2.14 14.63 16.37
CA ILE A 12 2.27 15.56 17.50
C ILE A 12 2.53 14.84 18.83
N GLU A 13 2.03 13.62 19.01
CA GLU A 13 2.17 12.83 20.24
C GLU A 13 3.55 12.20 20.34
N GLN A 14 4.12 11.75 19.22
CA GLN A 14 5.51 11.33 19.12
C GLN A 14 6.45 12.51 19.39
N ILE A 15 6.23 13.64 18.72
CA ILE A 15 7.07 14.84 18.86
C ILE A 15 7.03 15.35 20.31
N ARG A 16 5.87 15.36 20.96
CA ARG A 16 5.75 15.74 22.39
C ARG A 16 6.54 14.83 23.32
N ARG A 17 6.58 13.52 23.04
CA ARG A 17 7.34 12.54 23.82
C ARG A 17 8.84 12.69 23.63
N GLU A 18 9.29 12.82 22.37
CA GLU A 18 10.71 12.92 22.03
C GLU A 18 11.31 14.29 22.40
N TYR A 19 10.52 15.36 22.34
CA TYR A 19 10.94 16.75 22.57
C TYR A 19 10.21 17.39 23.76
N SER A 20 10.00 16.63 24.84
CA SER A 20 9.22 17.07 26.02
C SER A 20 9.66 18.41 26.62
N SER A 21 10.96 18.72 26.59
CA SER A 21 11.53 19.99 27.07
C SER A 21 11.08 21.22 26.26
N VAL A 22 10.75 21.05 24.98
CA VAL A 22 10.21 22.11 24.13
C VAL A 22 8.77 22.41 24.52
N PHE A 23 7.97 21.37 24.78
CA PHE A 23 6.53 21.52 25.06
C PHE A 23 6.21 21.85 26.52
N SER A 24 7.17 21.78 27.44
CA SER A 24 6.96 22.07 28.87
C SER A 24 6.67 23.56 29.18
N HIS A 25 6.89 24.47 28.22
CA HIS A 25 6.82 25.92 28.43
C HIS A 25 5.58 26.61 27.85
N GLY A 26 4.45 25.90 27.72
CA GLY A 26 3.20 26.51 27.23
C GLY A 26 3.29 26.97 25.77
N VAL A 27 3.96 26.18 24.92
CA VAL A 27 4.10 26.48 23.49
C VAL A 27 2.74 26.54 22.81
N SER A 28 2.43 27.66 22.17
CA SER A 28 1.22 27.82 21.36
C SER A 28 1.31 26.95 20.11
N ILE A 29 0.32 26.09 19.90
CA ILE A 29 0.26 25.20 18.74
C ILE A 29 -0.66 25.81 17.69
N THR A 30 -0.10 26.11 16.51
CA THR A 30 -0.87 26.58 15.35
C THR A 30 -1.04 25.43 14.37
N ARG A 31 -2.30 25.07 14.05
CA ARG A 31 -2.59 24.12 12.97
C ARG A 31 -2.21 24.75 11.63
N LYS A 32 -1.75 23.92 10.69
CA LYS A 32 -1.47 24.33 9.31
C LYS A 32 -2.67 25.10 8.72
N LEU A 33 -2.42 26.17 7.98
CA LEU A 33 -3.45 26.82 7.18
C LEU A 33 -3.79 25.86 6.01
N GLY A 34 -4.98 25.27 6.06
CA GLY A 34 -5.35 24.11 5.24
C GLY A 34 -5.18 22.79 6.00
N PHE A 35 -5.47 21.67 5.34
CA PHE A 35 -5.41 20.37 5.99
C PHE A 35 -3.99 19.81 6.14
N SER A 36 -3.81 19.01 7.17
CA SER A 36 -2.71 18.03 7.26
C SER A 36 -2.75 17.14 6.02
N ASN A 37 -1.62 16.50 5.70
CA ASN A 37 -1.60 15.57 4.57
C ASN A 37 -2.59 14.43 4.77
N ILE A 38 -2.85 14.04 6.03
CA ILE A 38 -3.80 12.99 6.39
C ILE A 38 -4.84 13.60 7.33
N ILE A 39 -6.11 13.26 7.13
CA ILE A 39 -7.22 13.58 8.04
C ILE A 39 -7.72 12.23 8.57
N MET A 40 -7.51 11.97 9.85
CA MET A 40 -7.93 10.70 10.45
C MET A 40 -9.45 10.68 10.68
N PRO A 41 -10.11 9.52 10.61
CA PRO A 41 -11.53 9.43 10.93
C PRO A 41 -11.79 9.93 12.36
N GLY A 42 -12.88 10.69 12.54
CA GLY A 42 -13.21 11.36 13.81
C GLY A 42 -12.51 12.71 14.06
N GLU A 43 -11.53 13.13 13.25
CA GLU A 43 -10.93 14.46 13.39
C GLU A 43 -11.91 15.57 12.96
N MET A 44 -12.29 16.43 13.91
CA MET A 44 -13.16 17.56 13.65
C MET A 44 -12.36 18.86 13.51
N ARG A 45 -12.60 19.57 12.41
CA ARG A 45 -12.09 20.92 12.19
C ARG A 45 -13.15 21.78 11.51
N ASN A 46 -13.33 23.01 11.99
CA ASN A 46 -14.16 24.02 11.36
C ASN A 46 -13.58 25.42 11.61
N ASP A 47 -12.44 25.70 10.98
CA ASP A 47 -11.76 26.99 11.10
C ASP A 47 -12.03 27.82 9.84
N LEU A 48 -12.71 28.96 9.98
CA LEU A 48 -12.83 29.95 8.91
C LEU A 48 -11.75 31.02 9.09
N TYR A 49 -10.92 31.22 8.08
CA TYR A 49 -9.93 32.29 8.08
C TYR A 49 -10.43 33.47 7.26
N ILE A 50 -10.31 34.67 7.81
CA ILE A 50 -10.67 35.92 7.15
C ILE A 50 -9.48 36.86 7.18
N THR A 51 -9.01 37.25 6.00
CA THR A 51 -8.03 38.31 5.85
C THR A 51 -8.76 39.62 5.57
N ILE A 52 -8.51 40.63 6.40
CA ILE A 52 -8.91 42.01 6.14
C ILE A 52 -7.88 42.58 5.16
N GLU A 53 -8.22 42.66 3.87
CA GLU A 53 -7.24 42.98 2.83
C GLU A 53 -7.02 44.49 2.71
N ARG A 54 -8.03 45.19 2.21
CA ARG A 54 -7.96 46.62 1.87
C ARG A 54 -9.34 47.25 1.77
N GLY A 55 -9.39 48.58 1.79
CA GLY A 55 -10.60 49.34 1.50
C GLY A 55 -10.32 50.50 0.55
N GLU A 56 -11.36 51.02 -0.08
CA GLU A 56 -11.35 52.24 -0.88
C GLU A 56 -12.48 53.15 -0.41
N PHE A 57 -12.12 54.32 0.11
CA PHE A 57 -13.04 55.25 0.76
C PHE A 57 -12.98 56.63 0.11
N GLU A 58 -14.13 57.29 0.04
CA GLU A 58 -14.22 58.67 -0.42
C GLU A 58 -13.77 59.65 0.67
N LYS A 59 -13.24 60.79 0.26
CA LYS A 59 -12.89 61.88 1.19
C LYS A 59 -14.12 62.49 1.87
N GLY A 60 -15.34 62.24 1.37
CA GLY A 60 -16.60 62.69 1.95
C GLY A 60 -16.65 64.21 2.18
N GLY A 61 -16.24 64.99 1.16
CA GLY A 61 -16.23 66.45 1.20
C GLY A 61 -15.07 67.10 1.95
N LYS A 62 -14.15 66.33 2.55
CA LYS A 62 -12.94 66.84 3.23
C LYS A 62 -11.75 66.99 2.26
N SER A 63 -10.80 67.88 2.57
CA SER A 63 -9.55 68.05 1.81
C SER A 63 -8.57 66.88 2.01
N VAL A 64 -8.56 66.32 3.22
CA VAL A 64 -7.69 65.22 3.65
C VAL A 64 -8.41 63.87 3.64
N ALA A 65 -7.64 62.80 3.47
CA ALA A 65 -8.13 61.43 3.51
C ALA A 65 -8.64 61.03 4.91
N ARG A 66 -9.60 60.10 4.95
CA ARG A 66 -10.18 59.56 6.19
C ARG A 66 -9.17 58.64 6.89
N ASN A 67 -9.17 58.72 8.21
CA ASN A 67 -8.54 57.72 9.07
C ASN A 67 -9.61 56.69 9.40
N VAL A 68 -9.53 55.50 8.81
CA VAL A 68 -10.57 54.48 8.92
C VAL A 68 -10.11 53.35 9.85
N GLU A 69 -10.95 53.04 10.82
CA GLU A 69 -10.89 51.81 11.61
C GLU A 69 -12.02 50.89 11.15
N VAL A 70 -11.70 49.61 11.01
CA VAL A 70 -12.67 48.53 10.77
C VAL A 70 -12.89 47.79 12.07
N THR A 71 -14.15 47.73 12.52
CA THR A 71 -14.56 46.83 13.59
C THR A 71 -15.26 45.62 12.97
N MET A 72 -14.84 44.40 13.30
CA MET A 72 -15.49 43.17 12.80
C MET A 72 -16.19 42.42 13.94
N PHE A 73 -17.42 41.99 13.66
CA PHE A 73 -18.25 41.14 14.51
C PHE A 73 -18.67 39.88 13.77
N ILE A 74 -18.77 38.77 14.50
CA ILE A 74 -19.50 37.58 14.02
C ILE A 74 -20.88 37.65 14.64
N VAL A 75 -21.94 37.61 13.83
CA VAL A 75 -23.33 37.76 14.28
C VAL A 75 -24.06 36.45 13.98
N ASP A 76 -24.82 35.94 14.95
CA ASP A 76 -25.60 34.71 14.81
C ASP A 76 -26.96 34.94 14.12
N SER A 77 -27.71 33.85 13.93
CA SER A 77 -29.04 33.87 13.30
C SER A 77 -30.11 34.63 14.11
N SER A 78 -29.87 34.90 15.39
CA SER A 78 -30.74 35.73 16.24
C SER A 78 -30.40 37.23 16.14
N GLY A 79 -29.30 37.58 15.46
CA GLY A 79 -28.82 38.94 15.32
C GLY A 79 -27.89 39.40 16.44
N LEU A 80 -27.44 38.49 17.31
CA LEU A 80 -26.54 38.80 18.42
C LEU A 80 -25.08 38.51 18.07
N PRO A 81 -24.12 39.35 18.52
CA PRO A 81 -22.71 39.06 18.36
C PRO A 81 -22.29 37.79 19.11
N LEU A 82 -21.62 36.87 18.40
CA LEU A 82 -21.00 35.69 18.98
C LEU A 82 -19.76 36.10 19.76
N LYS A 83 -19.75 35.77 21.05
CA LYS A 83 -18.65 36.11 21.96
C LYS A 83 -17.49 35.13 21.84
N ASP A 84 -16.27 35.66 21.81
CA ASP A 84 -15.03 34.91 21.93
C ASP A 84 -14.79 33.88 20.79
N PHE A 85 -15.11 34.29 19.56
CA PHE A 85 -14.92 33.49 18.34
C PHE A 85 -13.96 34.14 17.32
N ILE A 86 -13.20 35.17 17.72
CA ILE A 86 -12.18 35.79 16.87
C ILE A 86 -10.80 35.58 17.50
N SER A 87 -9.92 34.87 16.81
CA SER A 87 -8.57 34.55 17.27
C SER A 87 -7.53 35.31 16.44
N PHE A 88 -6.76 36.17 17.09
CA PHE A 88 -5.64 36.93 16.49
C PHE A 88 -4.35 36.10 16.32
N GLY A 89 -4.25 34.98 17.04
CA GLY A 89 -3.12 34.05 16.97
C GLY A 89 -3.29 32.92 17.98
N SER A 90 -2.58 31.80 17.80
CA SER A 90 -2.77 30.61 18.65
C SER A 90 -2.30 30.75 20.11
N GLY A 91 -1.69 31.87 20.47
CA GLY A 91 -1.27 32.21 21.84
C GLY A 91 -2.08 33.33 22.49
N GLU A 92 -3.02 33.93 21.77
CA GLU A 92 -3.86 35.02 22.26
C GLU A 92 -5.25 34.49 22.66
N PRO A 93 -5.88 35.04 23.72
CA PRO A 93 -7.26 34.70 24.03
C PRO A 93 -8.18 35.11 22.89
N PRO A 94 -9.25 34.34 22.61
CA PRO A 94 -10.23 34.75 21.63
C PRO A 94 -10.96 36.02 22.09
N ALA A 95 -11.39 36.82 21.13
CA ALA A 95 -12.15 38.05 21.35
C ALA A 95 -13.53 37.98 20.70
N SER A 96 -14.42 38.85 21.18
CA SER A 96 -15.78 39.03 20.67
C SER A 96 -15.86 40.00 19.49
N GLU A 97 -14.86 40.86 19.33
CA GLU A 97 -14.76 41.84 18.26
C GLU A 97 -13.29 42.06 17.86
N TYR A 98 -13.08 42.42 16.60
CA TYR A 98 -11.77 42.78 16.07
C TYR A 98 -11.73 44.27 15.73
N HIS A 99 -10.58 44.90 15.95
CA HIS A 99 -10.30 46.28 15.57
C HIS A 99 -9.03 46.34 14.72
N SER A 100 -9.14 46.90 13.52
CA SER A 100 -7.97 47.10 12.66
C SER A 100 -7.08 48.23 13.18
N PHE A 101 -5.80 48.22 12.83
CA PHE A 101 -5.01 49.44 12.95
C PHE A 101 -5.52 50.52 11.97
N VAL A 102 -5.19 51.78 12.26
CA VAL A 102 -5.61 52.94 11.48
C VAL A 102 -4.41 53.51 10.72
N LEU A 103 -4.50 53.52 9.39
CA LEU A 103 -3.51 54.17 8.54
C LEU A 103 -3.84 55.66 8.38
N TYR A 104 -2.95 56.51 8.88
CA TYR A 104 -3.16 57.95 8.92
C TYR A 104 -3.26 58.56 7.52
N HIS A 105 -4.34 59.31 7.27
CA HIS A 105 -4.67 59.96 6.00
C HIS A 105 -4.54 59.04 4.78
N ASN A 106 -5.09 57.82 4.88
CA ASN A 106 -5.10 56.87 3.79
C ASN A 106 -6.53 56.46 3.42
N ASN A 107 -6.98 56.85 2.23
CA ASN A 107 -8.28 56.48 1.67
C ASN A 107 -8.28 55.08 1.03
N SER A 108 -7.10 54.50 0.80
CA SER A 108 -6.93 53.16 0.27
C SER A 108 -6.10 52.30 1.23
N PRO A 109 -6.53 52.13 2.50
CA PRO A 109 -5.77 51.37 3.48
C PRO A 109 -5.63 49.91 3.05
N ARG A 110 -4.46 49.33 3.33
CA ARG A 110 -4.18 47.89 3.18
C ARG A 110 -3.77 47.36 4.54
N TRP A 111 -4.58 46.47 5.10
CA TRP A 111 -4.36 45.92 6.43
C TRP A 111 -3.60 44.60 6.36
N SER A 112 -4.05 43.70 5.47
CA SER A 112 -3.49 42.36 5.30
C SER A 112 -3.41 41.58 6.63
N GLU A 113 -4.43 41.72 7.47
CA GLU A 113 -4.53 41.07 8.78
C GLU A 113 -5.36 39.80 8.69
N LEU A 114 -4.76 38.66 9.03
CA LEU A 114 -5.40 37.34 9.00
C LEU A 114 -6.00 37.01 10.38
N LEU A 115 -7.29 36.68 10.40
CA LEU A 115 -8.03 36.30 11.60
C LEU A 115 -8.53 34.86 11.47
N LYS A 116 -8.43 34.09 12.55
CA LYS A 116 -9.03 32.74 12.62
C LYS A 116 -10.35 32.81 13.38
N LEU A 117 -11.42 32.30 12.76
CA LEU A 117 -12.77 32.26 13.31
C LEU A 117 -13.18 30.79 13.55
N PRO A 118 -12.96 30.23 14.75
CA PRO A 118 -13.32 28.84 15.08
C PRO A 118 -14.84 28.71 15.38
N ILE A 119 -15.68 29.02 14.42
CA ILE A 119 -17.14 29.04 14.57
C ILE A 119 -17.68 27.59 14.64
N PRO A 120 -18.50 27.21 15.62
CA PRO A 120 -19.13 25.90 15.66
C PRO A 120 -20.02 25.64 14.45
N VAL A 121 -20.03 24.40 13.94
CA VAL A 121 -20.77 24.01 12.71
C VAL A 121 -22.27 24.30 12.85
N ASP A 122 -22.84 24.07 14.02
CA ASP A 122 -24.26 24.29 14.36
C ASP A 122 -24.65 25.78 14.31
N LYS A 123 -23.71 26.68 14.56
CA LYS A 123 -23.93 28.15 14.53
C LYS A 123 -23.67 28.78 13.17
N PHE A 124 -23.13 28.02 12.21
CA PHE A 124 -22.73 28.54 10.91
C PHE A 124 -23.94 28.94 10.05
N ARG A 125 -25.05 28.21 10.18
CA ARG A 125 -26.29 28.48 9.45
C ARG A 125 -26.96 29.76 9.96
N GLY A 126 -27.15 30.72 9.07
CA GLY A 126 -27.79 32.00 9.38
C GLY A 126 -26.88 33.01 10.08
N ALA A 127 -25.62 32.65 10.37
CA ALA A 127 -24.62 33.59 10.86
C ALA A 127 -23.97 34.36 9.70
N HIS A 128 -23.45 35.54 10.01
CA HIS A 128 -22.75 36.42 9.08
C HIS A 128 -21.65 37.21 9.78
N ILE A 129 -20.70 37.70 8.99
CA ILE A 129 -19.67 38.63 9.50
C ILE A 129 -20.13 40.04 9.16
N ARG A 130 -20.07 40.93 10.15
CA ARG A 130 -20.38 42.36 9.98
C ARG A 130 -19.12 43.19 10.19
N PHE A 131 -18.89 44.12 9.29
CA PHE A 131 -17.79 45.09 9.32
C PHE A 131 -18.37 46.48 9.50
N GLU A 132 -17.87 47.24 10.45
CA GLU A 132 -18.29 48.59 10.75
C GLU A 132 -17.12 49.56 10.53
N PHE A 133 -17.34 50.62 9.76
CA PHE A 133 -16.31 51.59 9.40
C PHE A 133 -16.47 52.86 10.21
N ARG A 134 -15.46 53.16 11.02
CA ARG A 134 -15.44 54.33 11.90
C ARG A 134 -14.33 55.29 11.53
N HIS A 135 -14.61 56.59 11.64
CA HIS A 135 -13.59 57.61 11.44
C HIS A 135 -12.87 57.93 12.75
N CYS A 136 -11.54 57.77 12.76
CA CYS A 136 -10.70 58.08 13.92
C CYS A 136 -10.10 59.50 13.81
N SER A 137 -10.60 60.42 14.63
CA SER A 137 -10.06 61.78 14.73
C SER A 137 -8.86 61.81 15.67
N THR A 138 -7.80 62.54 15.30
CA THR A 138 -6.68 62.83 16.22
C THR A 138 -6.99 63.99 17.17
N LYS A 139 -8.08 64.75 16.91
CA LYS A 139 -8.45 65.96 17.66
C LYS A 139 -9.65 65.77 18.60
N GLU A 140 -10.56 64.85 18.27
CA GLU A 140 -11.76 64.58 19.05
C GLU A 140 -11.56 63.30 19.88
N LYS A 141 -11.70 63.41 21.21
CA LYS A 141 -11.61 62.27 22.15
C LYS A 141 -12.96 61.58 22.43
N GLY A 142 -14.00 61.90 21.64
CA GLY A 142 -15.34 61.35 21.78
C GLY A 142 -15.52 59.97 21.14
N GLU A 143 -16.75 59.48 21.09
CA GLU A 143 -17.11 58.23 20.41
C GLU A 143 -16.77 58.31 18.91
N LYS A 144 -16.12 57.27 18.39
CA LYS A 144 -15.71 57.22 16.98
C LYS A 144 -16.96 57.19 16.08
N LYS A 145 -17.05 58.14 15.16
CA LYS A 145 -18.22 58.27 14.28
C LYS A 145 -18.27 57.11 13.28
N LEU A 146 -19.28 56.26 13.40
CA LEU A 146 -19.68 55.28 12.37
C LEU A 146 -20.15 56.03 11.13
N PHE A 147 -19.68 55.63 9.95
CA PHE A 147 -20.12 56.23 8.68
C PHE A 147 -20.61 55.20 7.67
N GLY A 148 -20.31 53.91 7.88
CA GLY A 148 -20.81 52.85 7.02
C GLY A 148 -20.55 51.47 7.59
N PHE A 149 -21.11 50.46 6.92
CA PHE A 149 -20.93 49.06 7.27
C PHE A 149 -20.95 48.18 6.02
N SER A 150 -20.41 46.97 6.17
CA SER A 150 -20.52 45.88 5.21
C SER A 150 -20.85 44.60 5.97
N PHE A 151 -21.34 43.59 5.28
CA PHE A 151 -21.51 42.27 5.88
C PHE A 151 -21.29 41.18 4.83
N VAL A 152 -21.17 39.92 5.28
CA VAL A 152 -21.13 38.75 4.40
C VAL A 152 -21.74 37.54 5.13
N PRO A 153 -22.80 36.91 4.57
CA PRO A 153 -23.35 35.67 5.12
C PRO A 153 -22.33 34.54 5.06
N LEU A 154 -22.28 33.72 6.11
CA LEU A 154 -21.37 32.57 6.15
C LEU A 154 -21.89 31.39 5.32
N MET A 155 -23.21 31.26 5.17
CA MET A 155 -23.85 30.18 4.44
C MET A 155 -25.03 30.69 3.63
N GLN A 156 -25.18 30.17 2.42
CA GLN A 156 -26.28 30.45 1.50
C GLN A 156 -27.52 29.62 1.86
N GLU A 157 -28.66 29.92 1.24
CA GLU A 157 -29.93 29.22 1.49
C GLU A 157 -29.90 27.75 1.05
N ASP A 158 -29.17 27.44 -0.03
CA ASP A 158 -28.91 26.06 -0.49
C ASP A 158 -27.97 25.27 0.46
N GLY A 159 -27.37 25.97 1.42
CA GLY A 159 -26.47 25.43 2.43
C GLY A 159 -25.01 25.39 2.01
N ARG A 160 -24.61 25.94 0.86
CA ARG A 160 -23.21 26.15 0.51
C ARG A 160 -22.62 27.24 1.39
N THR A 161 -21.39 27.07 1.84
CA THR A 161 -20.70 28.09 2.63
C THR A 161 -20.15 29.21 1.76
N LEU A 162 -19.75 30.33 2.37
CA LEU A 162 -19.01 31.41 1.73
C LEU A 162 -17.83 30.81 0.94
N PRO A 163 -17.73 30.99 -0.39
CA PRO A 163 -16.67 30.41 -1.19
C PRO A 163 -15.30 31.01 -0.84
N ASP A 164 -14.26 30.21 -0.94
CA ASP A 164 -12.89 30.65 -0.71
C ASP A 164 -12.44 31.66 -1.79
N GLY A 165 -11.63 32.63 -1.38
CA GLY A 165 -11.09 33.66 -2.26
C GLY A 165 -11.40 35.08 -1.80
N THR A 166 -11.11 36.05 -2.67
CA THR A 166 -11.27 37.48 -2.38
C THR A 166 -12.68 37.94 -2.73
N HIS A 167 -13.33 38.61 -1.78
CA HIS A 167 -14.68 39.15 -1.89
C HIS A 167 -14.64 40.67 -1.90
N GLU A 168 -15.24 41.29 -2.91
CA GLU A 168 -15.50 42.73 -2.93
C GLU A 168 -16.88 43.02 -2.32
N LEU A 169 -16.86 43.61 -1.13
CA LEU A 169 -18.03 43.95 -0.34
C LEU A 169 -18.48 45.39 -0.58
N ILE A 170 -19.79 45.59 -0.53
CA ILE A 170 -20.44 46.90 -0.66
C ILE A 170 -20.43 47.59 0.69
N ILE A 171 -20.02 48.86 0.70
CA ILE A 171 -20.08 49.72 1.87
C ILE A 171 -21.41 50.48 1.86
N HIS A 172 -22.29 50.12 2.77
CA HIS A 172 -23.57 50.80 2.99
C HIS A 172 -23.36 51.98 3.94
N LYS A 173 -23.81 53.17 3.54
CA LYS A 173 -23.72 54.36 4.40
C LYS A 173 -24.64 54.22 5.61
N CYS A 174 -24.15 54.58 6.79
CA CYS A 174 -24.90 54.50 8.04
C CYS A 174 -24.87 55.87 8.73
N GLU A 175 -26.01 56.55 8.78
CA GLU A 175 -26.14 57.86 9.43
C GLU A 175 -26.53 57.73 10.91
N GLU A 176 -27.25 56.67 11.30
CA GLU A 176 -27.69 56.38 12.67
C GLU A 176 -27.45 54.91 13.05
N ASN A 177 -26.98 54.65 14.29
CA ASN A 177 -26.65 53.32 14.81
C ASN A 177 -27.88 52.38 14.93
N THR A 178 -29.10 52.92 15.01
CA THR A 178 -30.36 52.18 15.11
C THR A 178 -30.62 51.28 13.89
N ASN A 179 -30.15 51.67 12.71
CA ASN A 179 -30.30 50.88 11.48
C ASN A 179 -29.51 49.56 11.49
N LEU A 180 -28.51 49.44 12.36
CA LEU A 180 -27.69 48.23 12.53
C LEU A 180 -28.23 47.24 13.57
N GLN A 181 -29.19 47.67 14.39
CA GLN A 181 -29.79 46.83 15.44
C GLN A 181 -30.80 45.82 14.86
N ASP A 182 -31.48 46.17 13.77
CA ASP A 182 -32.39 45.27 13.06
C ASP A 182 -31.66 44.50 11.95
N THR A 183 -31.20 43.29 12.28
CA THR A 183 -30.50 42.41 11.34
C THR A 183 -31.35 42.00 10.15
N THR A 184 -32.66 41.83 10.34
CA THR A 184 -33.57 41.39 9.28
C THR A 184 -33.72 42.42 8.16
N ARG A 185 -33.50 43.70 8.48
CA ARG A 185 -33.59 44.81 7.53
C ARG A 185 -32.36 44.91 6.65
N TYR A 186 -31.15 44.93 7.23
CA TYR A 186 -29.94 45.10 6.43
C TYR A 186 -29.49 43.81 5.73
N LEU A 187 -29.84 42.62 6.22
CA LEU A 187 -29.52 41.36 5.54
C LEU A 187 -30.24 41.23 4.17
N LYS A 188 -31.28 42.03 3.92
CA LYS A 188 -31.95 42.15 2.61
C LYS A 188 -31.18 43.02 1.62
N LEU A 189 -30.18 43.78 2.08
CA LEU A 189 -29.34 44.61 1.22
C LEU A 189 -28.31 43.73 0.48
N PRO A 190 -27.85 44.14 -0.71
CA PRO A 190 -26.81 43.42 -1.41
C PRO A 190 -25.47 43.57 -0.67
N PHE A 191 -24.75 42.47 -0.50
CA PHE A 191 -23.49 42.46 0.26
C PHE A 191 -22.23 42.50 -0.61
N SER A 192 -22.28 41.98 -1.84
CA SER A 192 -21.12 41.92 -2.76
C SER A 192 -21.43 42.55 -4.12
N LYS A 193 -20.42 43.20 -4.71
CA LYS A 193 -20.51 43.77 -6.08
C LYS A 193 -20.52 42.70 -7.18
N GLY A 194 -19.95 41.52 -6.93
CA GLY A 194 -19.88 40.43 -7.92
C GLY A 194 -21.23 39.76 -8.22
N ILE A 195 -22.19 39.82 -7.29
CA ILE A 195 -23.52 39.19 -7.40
C ILE A 195 -24.47 39.97 -8.33
N PHE A 196 -24.13 41.22 -8.68
CA PHE A 196 -24.97 42.10 -9.51
C PHE A 196 -25.10 41.68 -10.98
N LEU A 197 -24.30 40.74 -11.46
CA LEU A 197 -24.31 40.35 -12.88
C LEU A 197 -25.41 39.32 -13.22
N GLY A 198 -26.17 38.81 -12.24
CA GLY A 198 -27.15 37.74 -12.44
C GLY A 198 -28.63 38.13 -12.48
N ASN A 199 -29.06 39.19 -11.80
CA ASN A 199 -30.48 39.55 -11.69
C ASN A 199 -30.76 41.01 -12.08
N ASN A 200 -31.52 41.18 -13.15
CA ASN A 200 -32.07 42.47 -13.56
C ASN A 200 -33.06 43.01 -12.52
N ASN A 201 -33.09 44.35 -12.43
CA ASN A 201 -34.07 45.22 -11.75
C ASN A 201 -33.84 45.53 -10.27
N GLN A 202 -32.76 46.26 -9.98
CA GLN A 202 -32.84 47.55 -9.26
C GLN A 202 -31.48 48.26 -9.37
N ALA A 203 -31.42 49.33 -10.17
CA ALA A 203 -30.26 50.20 -10.27
C ALA A 203 -30.08 51.02 -8.98
N MET A 204 -29.60 50.36 -7.91
CA MET A 204 -28.98 51.09 -6.81
C MET A 204 -27.65 51.64 -7.33
N LYS A 205 -27.42 52.95 -7.18
CA LYS A 205 -26.13 53.60 -7.49
C LYS A 205 -25.01 52.83 -6.78
N ALA A 206 -24.19 52.10 -7.53
CA ALA A 206 -23.01 51.46 -6.99
C ALA A 206 -22.19 52.52 -6.24
N THR A 207 -21.97 52.32 -4.94
CA THR A 207 -21.10 53.19 -4.15
C THR A 207 -19.70 53.09 -4.75
N LYS A 208 -19.03 54.23 -4.97
CA LYS A 208 -17.62 54.24 -5.40
C LYS A 208 -16.68 53.61 -4.36
N GLU A 209 -17.14 53.50 -3.12
CA GLU A 209 -16.42 52.86 -2.03
C GLU A 209 -16.55 51.33 -2.11
N SER A 210 -15.47 50.64 -1.77
CA SER A 210 -15.36 49.17 -1.77
C SER A 210 -14.52 48.69 -0.59
N PHE A 211 -14.80 47.49 -0.10
CA PHE A 211 -14.01 46.83 0.93
C PHE A 211 -13.72 45.39 0.52
N TRP A 212 -12.48 44.94 0.66
CA TRP A 212 -12.07 43.60 0.26
C TRP A 212 -11.66 42.78 1.46
N ILE A 213 -12.16 41.55 1.49
CA ILE A 213 -11.72 40.50 2.39
C ILE A 213 -11.30 39.28 1.58
N THR A 214 -10.48 38.42 2.16
CA THR A 214 -10.21 37.08 1.61
C THR A 214 -10.70 36.04 2.62
N SER A 215 -11.52 35.09 2.19
CA SER A 215 -11.96 33.97 3.03
C SER A 215 -11.26 32.67 2.64
N PHE A 216 -11.01 31.83 3.63
CA PHE A 216 -10.47 30.49 3.45
C PHE A 216 -11.02 29.53 4.52
N LEU A 217 -11.83 28.55 4.12
CA LEU A 217 -12.52 27.63 5.02
C LEU A 217 -11.77 26.30 5.14
N CYS A 218 -11.37 25.97 6.36
CA CYS A 218 -10.83 24.66 6.72
C CYS A 218 -11.87 23.88 7.53
N SER A 219 -12.79 23.21 6.83
CA SER A 219 -13.85 22.41 7.46
C SER A 219 -13.85 20.94 7.03
N THR A 220 -13.92 20.02 8.00
CA THR A 220 -14.21 18.59 7.77
C THR A 220 -15.71 18.29 7.81
N LYS A 221 -16.56 19.32 7.98
CA LYS A 221 -18.03 19.15 8.10
C LYS A 221 -18.85 20.01 7.15
N LEU A 222 -18.28 21.08 6.61
CA LEU A 222 -18.94 22.00 5.70
C LEU A 222 -18.19 22.04 4.36
N THR A 223 -18.83 21.60 3.29
CA THR A 223 -18.29 21.63 1.93
C THR A 223 -18.77 22.87 1.18
N GLN A 224 -17.89 23.41 0.33
CA GLN A 224 -18.21 24.45 -0.64
C GLN A 224 -18.67 23.86 -1.98
N ASN A 225 -18.43 22.57 -2.20
CA ASN A 225 -18.82 21.87 -3.42
C ASN A 225 -20.30 21.48 -3.35
N GLY A 226 -21.07 21.95 -4.33
CA GLY A 226 -22.52 21.71 -4.36
C GLY A 226 -22.91 20.24 -4.55
N ASP A 227 -22.23 19.52 -5.43
CA ASP A 227 -22.54 18.11 -5.70
C ASP A 227 -22.20 17.22 -4.49
N MET A 228 -21.11 17.56 -3.78
CA MET A 228 -20.76 16.92 -2.52
C MET A 228 -21.80 17.20 -1.43
N LEU A 229 -22.27 18.45 -1.33
CA LEU A 229 -23.31 18.84 -0.38
C LEU A 229 -24.62 18.09 -0.63
N ASP A 230 -25.04 17.99 -1.89
CA ASP A 230 -26.26 17.28 -2.30
C ASP A 230 -26.18 15.79 -1.94
N LEU A 231 -25.00 15.17 -2.13
CA LEU A 231 -24.75 13.79 -1.70
C LEU A 231 -24.85 13.64 -0.19
N LEU A 232 -24.13 14.46 0.59
CA LEU A 232 -24.15 14.39 2.06
C LEU A 232 -25.54 14.66 2.65
N LYS A 233 -26.35 15.49 1.96
CA LYS A 233 -27.74 15.80 2.34
C LYS A 233 -28.78 14.95 1.61
N TRP A 234 -28.43 13.77 1.09
CA TRP A 234 -29.32 12.94 0.27
C TRP A 234 -30.71 12.69 0.88
N ARG A 235 -30.82 12.60 2.22
CA ARG A 235 -32.10 12.41 2.94
C ARG A 235 -33.10 13.56 2.73
N THR A 236 -32.61 14.77 2.42
CA THR A 236 -33.45 15.94 2.15
C THR A 236 -34.11 15.90 0.76
N HIS A 237 -33.48 15.22 -0.20
CA HIS A 237 -33.94 15.13 -1.59
C HIS A 237 -33.72 13.69 -2.12
N PRO A 238 -34.46 12.69 -1.62
CA PRO A 238 -34.24 11.28 -1.96
C PRO A 238 -34.49 10.96 -3.44
N ASP A 239 -35.23 11.81 -4.15
CA ASP A 239 -35.44 11.76 -5.59
C ASP A 239 -34.15 12.00 -6.40
N LYS A 240 -33.19 12.75 -5.83
CA LYS A 240 -31.94 13.13 -6.50
C LYS A 240 -30.78 12.15 -6.29
N ILE A 241 -30.94 11.13 -5.43
CA ILE A 241 -29.86 10.17 -5.06
C ILE A 241 -29.13 9.62 -6.28
N THR A 242 -29.88 9.20 -7.31
CA THR A 242 -29.29 8.67 -8.55
C THR A 242 -28.38 9.69 -9.25
N GLY A 243 -28.79 10.95 -9.32
CA GLY A 243 -27.99 12.02 -9.90
C GLY A 243 -26.74 12.30 -9.05
N CYS A 244 -26.88 12.36 -7.73
CA CYS A 244 -25.77 12.58 -6.79
C CYS A 244 -24.69 11.49 -6.92
N LEU A 245 -25.09 10.20 -6.97
CA LEU A 245 -24.14 9.08 -7.13
C LEU A 245 -23.40 9.13 -8.47
N SER A 246 -24.08 9.53 -9.55
CA SER A 246 -23.44 9.67 -10.87
C SER A 246 -22.42 10.82 -10.90
N LYS A 247 -22.72 11.94 -10.26
CA LYS A 247 -21.82 13.10 -10.19
C LYS A 247 -20.64 12.95 -9.25
N LEU A 248 -20.67 11.98 -8.32
CA LEU A 248 -19.55 11.74 -7.40
C LEU A 248 -18.21 11.53 -8.14
N LYS A 249 -18.24 10.93 -9.34
CA LYS A 249 -17.04 10.73 -10.17
C LYS A 249 -16.46 12.04 -10.74
N GLU A 250 -17.24 13.12 -10.76
CA GLU A 250 -16.87 14.45 -11.25
C GLU A 250 -16.30 15.33 -10.13
N ILE A 251 -16.48 14.95 -8.87
CA ILE A 251 -15.97 15.68 -7.70
C ILE A 251 -14.46 15.51 -7.63
N ASP A 252 -13.74 16.62 -7.38
CA ASP A 252 -12.29 16.57 -7.17
C ASP A 252 -11.95 15.63 -6.01
N GLY A 253 -11.03 14.70 -6.24
CA GLY A 253 -10.60 13.74 -5.22
C GLY A 253 -10.09 14.40 -3.93
N SER A 254 -9.55 15.61 -4.00
CA SER A 254 -9.14 16.40 -2.83
C SER A 254 -10.33 16.82 -1.95
N GLU A 255 -11.52 16.98 -2.53
CA GLU A 255 -12.75 17.22 -1.78
C GLU A 255 -13.27 15.91 -1.17
N ILE A 256 -13.27 14.81 -1.95
CA ILE A 256 -13.68 13.48 -1.45
C ILE A 256 -12.86 13.08 -0.22
N VAL A 257 -11.52 13.21 -0.26
CA VAL A 257 -10.67 12.78 0.87
C VAL A 257 -10.84 13.64 2.13
N LYS A 258 -11.27 14.92 2.01
CA LYS A 258 -11.59 15.77 3.17
C LYS A 258 -12.79 15.25 3.95
N PHE A 259 -13.77 14.70 3.22
CA PHE A 259 -15.03 14.18 3.77
C PHE A 259 -15.10 12.66 3.65
N LEU A 260 -13.96 11.94 3.60
CA LEU A 260 -13.93 10.53 3.24
C LEU A 260 -14.86 9.69 4.13
N GLN A 261 -14.79 9.90 5.44
CA GLN A 261 -15.67 9.23 6.40
C GLN A 261 -17.15 9.53 6.12
N ASP A 262 -17.54 10.81 6.08
CA ASP A 262 -18.94 11.20 5.87
C ASP A 262 -19.46 10.75 4.49
N THR A 263 -18.59 10.66 3.48
CA THR A 263 -18.90 10.12 2.14
C THR A 263 -19.21 8.64 2.21
N LEU A 264 -18.35 7.85 2.87
CA LEU A 264 -18.52 6.41 3.01
C LEU A 264 -19.77 6.08 3.85
N ASP A 265 -19.95 6.78 4.98
CA ASP A 265 -21.16 6.67 5.82
C ASP A 265 -22.42 6.98 5.01
N THR A 266 -22.37 7.99 4.14
CA THR A 266 -23.46 8.35 3.23
C THR A 266 -23.75 7.24 2.22
N LEU A 267 -22.72 6.68 1.57
CA LEU A 267 -22.87 5.61 0.59
C LEU A 267 -23.51 4.37 1.20
N PHE A 268 -23.05 3.93 2.37
CA PHE A 268 -23.63 2.78 3.05
C PHE A 268 -25.02 3.10 3.62
N GLY A 269 -25.28 4.33 4.08
CA GLY A 269 -26.62 4.76 4.46
C GLY A 269 -27.63 4.72 3.31
N ILE A 270 -27.19 5.05 2.08
CA ILE A 270 -28.02 4.93 0.86
C ILE A 270 -28.25 3.45 0.50
N LEU A 271 -27.24 2.60 0.69
CA LEU A 271 -27.34 1.16 0.45
C LEU A 271 -28.38 0.51 1.38
N ASP A 272 -28.35 0.86 2.66
CA ASP A 272 -29.27 0.33 3.68
C ASP A 272 -30.72 0.77 3.45
N GLU A 273 -30.96 1.97 2.88
CA GLU A 273 -32.30 2.49 2.60
C GLU A 273 -33.01 1.68 1.50
N ASN A 274 -32.33 1.39 0.38
CA ASN A 274 -32.89 0.60 -0.72
C ASN A 274 -31.81 -0.05 -1.57
N SER A 275 -31.33 -1.22 -1.13
CA SER A 275 -30.24 -1.92 -1.80
C SER A 275 -30.60 -2.40 -3.21
N GLN A 276 -31.86 -2.74 -3.47
CA GLN A 276 -32.31 -3.18 -4.81
C GLN A 276 -32.24 -2.05 -5.84
N LYS A 277 -32.57 -0.82 -5.44
CA LYS A 277 -32.59 0.34 -6.34
C LYS A 277 -31.21 0.97 -6.49
N TYR A 278 -30.44 1.06 -5.42
CA TYR A 278 -29.18 1.84 -5.40
C TYR A 278 -27.91 0.99 -5.31
N GLY A 279 -28.00 -0.32 -5.04
CA GLY A 279 -26.85 -1.18 -4.74
C GLY A 279 -25.72 -1.13 -5.77
N SER A 280 -26.03 -1.28 -7.06
CA SER A 280 -25.00 -1.21 -8.12
C SER A 280 -24.33 0.16 -8.19
N LYS A 281 -25.07 1.25 -8.02
CA LYS A 281 -24.51 2.62 -8.11
C LYS A 281 -23.65 2.94 -6.90
N VAL A 282 -24.08 2.53 -5.70
CA VAL A 282 -23.26 2.66 -4.48
C VAL A 282 -21.98 1.86 -4.62
N PHE A 283 -22.06 0.63 -5.14
CA PHE A 283 -20.87 -0.18 -5.40
C PHE A 283 -19.90 0.50 -6.38
N ASP A 284 -20.40 1.06 -7.48
CA ASP A 284 -19.57 1.80 -8.45
C ASP A 284 -18.93 3.05 -7.84
N SER A 285 -19.65 3.75 -6.96
CA SER A 285 -19.13 4.87 -6.17
C SER A 285 -18.02 4.44 -5.20
N LEU A 286 -18.20 3.31 -4.52
CA LEU A 286 -17.18 2.74 -3.63
C LEU A 286 -15.91 2.35 -4.41
N VAL A 287 -16.07 1.69 -5.57
CA VAL A 287 -14.94 1.33 -6.44
C VAL A 287 -14.18 2.57 -6.89
N HIS A 288 -14.89 3.64 -7.28
CA HIS A 288 -14.26 4.91 -7.65
C HIS A 288 -13.44 5.50 -6.49
N ILE A 289 -13.99 5.56 -5.27
CA ILE A 289 -13.28 6.07 -4.09
C ILE A 289 -12.07 5.18 -3.77
N ILE A 290 -12.22 3.86 -3.81
CA ILE A 290 -11.11 2.92 -3.54
C ILE A 290 -9.97 3.15 -4.53
N ASN A 291 -10.26 3.24 -5.84
CA ASN A 291 -9.24 3.43 -6.86
C ASN A 291 -8.61 4.83 -6.79
N LEU A 292 -9.38 5.85 -6.40
CA LEU A 292 -8.85 7.18 -6.08
C LEU A 292 -7.78 7.11 -4.98
N LEU A 293 -8.04 6.36 -3.90
CA LEU A 293 -7.09 6.20 -2.80
C LEU A 293 -5.90 5.28 -3.13
N GLN A 294 -5.98 4.51 -4.21
CA GLN A 294 -4.85 3.74 -4.72
C GLN A 294 -3.87 4.59 -5.56
N ASP A 295 -4.31 5.75 -6.08
CA ASP A 295 -3.44 6.69 -6.78
C ASP A 295 -2.30 7.19 -5.88
N SER A 296 -1.10 7.30 -6.46
CA SER A 296 0.06 7.95 -5.86
C SER A 296 -0.24 9.28 -5.16
N LYS A 297 -1.17 10.09 -5.69
CA LYS A 297 -1.57 11.38 -5.12
C LYS A 297 -2.24 11.23 -3.76
N PHE A 298 -3.01 10.16 -3.54
CA PHE A 298 -3.82 9.96 -2.33
C PHE A 298 -3.41 8.73 -1.51
N HIS A 299 -2.30 8.07 -1.87
CA HIS A 299 -1.83 6.84 -1.24
C HIS A 299 -1.68 6.94 0.29
N HIS A 300 -1.39 8.12 0.83
CA HIS A 300 -1.25 8.37 2.26
C HIS A 300 -2.60 8.32 3.02
N PHE A 301 -3.74 8.27 2.33
CA PHE A 301 -5.07 8.05 2.91
C PHE A 301 -5.44 6.55 3.02
N LYS A 302 -4.62 5.61 2.54
CA LYS A 302 -4.88 4.17 2.75
C LYS A 302 -5.05 3.80 4.24
N PRO A 303 -4.17 4.25 5.15
CA PRO A 303 -4.35 4.01 6.59
C PRO A 303 -5.65 4.62 7.16
N VAL A 304 -6.14 5.72 6.58
CA VAL A 304 -7.43 6.35 6.96
C VAL A 304 -8.59 5.42 6.61
N MET A 305 -8.57 4.86 5.39
CA MET A 305 -9.60 3.89 4.97
C MET A 305 -9.54 2.60 5.79
N ASP A 306 -8.34 2.08 6.07
CA ASP A 306 -8.18 0.90 6.95
C ASP A 306 -8.75 1.18 8.35
N THR A 307 -8.42 2.33 8.95
CA THR A 307 -8.95 2.74 10.27
C THR A 307 -10.47 2.90 10.24
N TYR A 308 -11.02 3.49 9.18
CA TYR A 308 -12.47 3.62 9.02
C TYR A 308 -13.15 2.25 8.99
N ILE A 309 -12.65 1.31 8.16
CA ILE A 309 -13.21 -0.04 8.06
C ILE A 309 -13.16 -0.73 9.42
N GLU A 310 -12.02 -0.69 10.11
CA GLU A 310 -11.85 -1.43 11.36
C GLU A 310 -12.65 -0.84 12.54
N SER A 311 -12.75 0.49 12.64
CA SER A 311 -13.22 1.17 13.86
C SER A 311 -14.49 2.00 13.72
N HIS A 312 -14.88 2.42 12.51
CA HIS A 312 -15.99 3.37 12.31
C HIS A 312 -17.13 2.82 11.44
N PHE A 313 -16.82 1.92 10.51
CA PHE A 313 -17.80 1.32 9.63
C PHE A 313 -18.86 0.54 10.43
N ALA A 314 -20.13 0.81 10.17
CA ALA A 314 -21.27 0.25 10.91
C ALA A 314 -22.26 -0.57 10.04
N GLY A 315 -21.97 -0.79 8.75
CA GLY A 315 -22.87 -1.46 7.82
C GLY A 315 -22.89 -2.99 7.98
N ALA A 316 -23.66 -3.51 8.93
CA ALA A 316 -23.71 -4.97 9.21
C ALA A 316 -24.37 -5.82 8.12
N LEU A 317 -25.24 -5.25 7.28
CA LEU A 317 -25.94 -5.99 6.21
C LEU A 317 -25.32 -5.82 4.82
N ALA A 318 -24.39 -4.88 4.68
CA ALA A 318 -23.79 -4.51 3.40
C ALA A 318 -23.09 -5.68 2.67
N TYR A 319 -22.56 -6.67 3.40
CA TYR A 319 -21.87 -7.82 2.80
C TYR A 319 -22.72 -8.55 1.75
N ARG A 320 -24.04 -8.63 1.94
CA ARG A 320 -24.96 -9.34 1.02
C ARG A 320 -24.96 -8.70 -0.36
N ASP A 321 -25.16 -7.38 -0.39
CA ASP A 321 -25.21 -6.61 -1.62
C ASP A 321 -23.83 -6.47 -2.27
N LEU A 322 -22.77 -6.29 -1.46
CA LEU A 322 -21.41 -6.23 -1.98
C LEU A 322 -20.99 -7.53 -2.67
N ILE A 323 -21.25 -8.70 -2.08
CA ILE A 323 -20.96 -10.00 -2.70
C ILE A 323 -21.80 -10.17 -3.98
N LYS A 324 -23.10 -9.88 -3.91
CA LYS A 324 -24.02 -9.99 -5.06
C LYS A 324 -23.57 -9.15 -6.25
N VAL A 325 -23.23 -7.89 -6.03
CA VAL A 325 -22.81 -6.97 -7.10
C VAL A 325 -21.41 -7.33 -7.61
N LEU A 326 -20.47 -7.69 -6.74
CA LEU A 326 -19.14 -8.16 -7.15
C LEU A 326 -19.24 -9.41 -8.03
N LYS A 327 -20.06 -10.41 -7.62
CA LYS A 327 -20.30 -11.61 -8.39
C LYS A 327 -20.89 -11.29 -9.77
N TRP A 328 -21.87 -10.38 -9.83
CA TRP A 328 -22.48 -9.95 -11.08
C TRP A 328 -21.46 -9.32 -12.05
N TYR A 329 -20.49 -8.57 -11.56
CA TYR A 329 -19.40 -8.04 -12.38
C TYR A 329 -18.46 -9.14 -12.89
N VAL A 330 -18.08 -10.09 -12.02
CA VAL A 330 -17.20 -11.22 -12.39
C VAL A 330 -17.87 -12.14 -13.43
N ASP A 331 -19.17 -12.45 -13.27
CA ASP A 331 -19.93 -13.29 -14.21
C ASP A 331 -20.01 -12.69 -15.62
N ARG A 332 -19.88 -11.37 -15.75
CA ARG A 332 -20.03 -10.61 -17.01
C ARG A 332 -18.70 -10.14 -17.60
N ILE A 333 -17.59 -10.64 -17.08
CA ILE A 333 -16.23 -10.27 -17.52
C ILE A 333 -15.89 -10.66 -18.95
N THR A 334 -16.74 -11.42 -19.65
CA THR A 334 -16.56 -11.69 -21.08
C THR A 334 -17.30 -10.68 -21.97
N GLU A 335 -18.12 -9.79 -21.40
CA GLU A 335 -18.84 -8.75 -22.14
C GLU A 335 -17.87 -7.61 -22.51
N ALA A 336 -17.65 -7.39 -23.80
CA ALA A 336 -16.64 -6.45 -24.30
C ALA A 336 -16.94 -4.98 -23.92
N GLU A 337 -18.21 -4.60 -23.85
CA GLU A 337 -18.64 -3.21 -23.59
C GLU A 337 -18.31 -2.70 -22.18
N ARG A 338 -18.00 -3.61 -21.22
CA ARG A 338 -17.83 -3.27 -19.80
C ARG A 338 -16.44 -3.58 -19.25
N GLN A 339 -15.50 -3.99 -20.11
CA GLN A 339 -14.17 -4.45 -19.69
C GLN A 339 -13.44 -3.46 -18.80
N GLU A 340 -13.39 -2.18 -19.20
CA GLU A 340 -12.65 -1.15 -18.47
C GLU A 340 -13.21 -0.96 -17.05
N HIS A 341 -14.53 -0.84 -16.91
CA HIS A 341 -15.17 -0.72 -15.60
C HIS A 341 -14.99 -1.98 -14.75
N ILE A 342 -15.05 -3.17 -15.35
CA ILE A 342 -14.80 -4.43 -14.63
C ILE A 342 -13.34 -4.47 -14.13
N GLN A 343 -12.37 -4.01 -14.90
CA GLN A 343 -10.99 -3.90 -14.44
C GLN A 343 -10.86 -2.97 -13.23
N GLU A 344 -11.56 -1.83 -13.22
CA GLU A 344 -11.62 -0.94 -12.06
C GLU A 344 -12.19 -1.65 -10.82
N VAL A 345 -13.24 -2.46 -10.98
CA VAL A 345 -13.80 -3.29 -9.90
C VAL A 345 -12.77 -4.30 -9.37
N LEU A 346 -12.05 -4.98 -10.26
CA LEU A 346 -11.02 -5.97 -9.88
C LEU A 346 -9.81 -5.31 -9.18
N LYS A 347 -9.43 -4.09 -9.56
CA LYS A 347 -8.40 -3.31 -8.83
C LYS A 347 -8.83 -2.99 -7.39
N ALA A 348 -10.12 -2.71 -7.19
CA ALA A 348 -10.69 -2.36 -5.89
C ALA A 348 -10.94 -3.58 -4.97
N GLN A 349 -10.77 -4.81 -5.47
CA GLN A 349 -11.24 -6.02 -4.78
C GLN A 349 -10.71 -6.20 -3.35
N GLU A 350 -9.46 -5.80 -3.08
CA GLU A 350 -8.86 -5.90 -1.74
C GLU A 350 -9.75 -5.22 -0.69
N TYR A 351 -10.12 -3.96 -0.95
CA TYR A 351 -10.94 -3.19 -0.03
C TYR A 351 -12.40 -3.60 -0.05
N ILE A 352 -12.92 -4.06 -1.19
CA ILE A 352 -14.27 -4.65 -1.24
C ILE A 352 -14.34 -5.88 -0.33
N PHE A 353 -13.33 -6.76 -0.34
CA PHE A 353 -13.26 -7.89 0.59
C PHE A 353 -13.10 -7.43 2.06
N LYS A 354 -12.31 -6.39 2.34
CA LYS A 354 -12.24 -5.79 3.69
C LYS A 354 -13.62 -5.35 4.20
N TYR A 355 -14.41 -4.66 3.36
CA TYR A 355 -15.78 -4.26 3.70
C TYR A 355 -16.71 -5.46 3.89
N ILE A 356 -16.67 -6.46 3.01
CA ILE A 356 -17.47 -7.69 3.12
C ILE A 356 -17.18 -8.41 4.44
N VAL A 357 -15.89 -8.61 4.75
CA VAL A 357 -15.44 -9.31 5.95
C VAL A 357 -15.85 -8.55 7.21
N GLN A 358 -15.60 -7.24 7.25
CA GLN A 358 -15.96 -6.43 8.41
C GLN A 358 -17.48 -6.37 8.61
N SER A 359 -18.25 -6.19 7.53
CA SER A 359 -19.71 -6.21 7.56
C SER A 359 -20.23 -7.54 8.13
N ARG A 360 -19.67 -8.68 7.70
CA ARG A 360 -20.01 -10.00 8.26
C ARG A 360 -19.63 -10.14 9.73
N ARG A 361 -18.48 -9.63 10.16
CA ARG A 361 -18.07 -9.64 11.58
C ARG A 361 -19.05 -8.86 12.44
N LEU A 362 -19.45 -7.66 12.01
CA LEU A 362 -20.45 -6.85 12.71
C LEU A 362 -21.80 -7.56 12.80
N PHE A 363 -22.25 -8.19 11.72
CA PHE A 363 -23.49 -8.98 11.72
C PHE A 363 -23.41 -10.17 12.69
N SER A 364 -22.30 -10.91 12.67
CA SER A 364 -22.09 -12.06 13.55
C SER A 364 -22.11 -11.65 15.02
N LEU A 365 -21.44 -10.54 15.36
CA LEU A 365 -21.46 -9.96 16.70
C LEU A 365 -22.88 -9.54 17.15
N ALA A 366 -23.67 -8.96 16.25
CA ALA A 366 -25.02 -8.50 16.57
C ALA A 366 -26.06 -9.64 16.68
N THR A 367 -25.87 -10.74 15.95
CA THR A 367 -26.87 -11.82 15.81
C THR A 367 -26.47 -13.14 16.46
N GLY A 368 -25.26 -13.25 17.00
CA GLY A 368 -24.72 -14.49 17.54
C GLY A 368 -24.38 -15.52 16.46
N GLY A 369 -23.96 -15.07 15.27
CA GLY A 369 -23.46 -15.94 14.20
C GLY A 369 -24.51 -16.50 13.23
N GLN A 370 -25.74 -15.98 13.20
CA GLN A 370 -26.78 -16.47 12.28
C GLN A 370 -26.35 -16.42 10.81
N ASN A 371 -26.95 -17.28 9.98
CA ASN A 371 -26.74 -17.35 8.53
C ASN A 371 -25.27 -17.54 8.12
N GLU A 372 -24.51 -18.33 8.88
CA GLU A 372 -23.10 -18.60 8.58
C GLU A 372 -22.94 -19.45 7.32
N GLU A 373 -23.73 -20.52 7.17
CA GLU A 373 -23.76 -21.35 5.97
C GLU A 373 -24.17 -20.54 4.73
N GLU A 374 -25.19 -19.68 4.83
CA GLU A 374 -25.62 -18.82 3.71
C GLU A 374 -24.46 -17.92 3.26
N PHE A 375 -23.77 -17.28 4.20
CA PHE A 375 -22.60 -16.45 3.90
C PHE A 375 -21.47 -17.27 3.25
N ARG A 376 -21.15 -18.45 3.80
CA ARG A 376 -20.14 -19.36 3.24
C ARG A 376 -20.48 -19.75 1.81
N CYS A 377 -21.74 -20.11 1.52
CA CYS A 377 -22.21 -20.42 0.18
C CYS A 377 -22.04 -19.22 -0.76
N CYS A 378 -22.39 -17.99 -0.36
CA CYS A 378 -22.22 -16.81 -1.21
C CYS A 378 -20.74 -16.54 -1.57
N ILE A 379 -19.82 -16.72 -0.63
CA ILE A 379 -18.37 -16.57 -0.89
C ILE A 379 -17.88 -17.68 -1.84
N GLN A 380 -18.30 -18.92 -1.63
CA GLN A 380 -17.96 -20.04 -2.50
C GLN A 380 -18.48 -19.82 -3.93
N GLU A 381 -19.74 -19.39 -4.09
CA GLU A 381 -20.32 -19.06 -5.39
C GLU A 381 -19.56 -17.93 -6.10
N LEU A 382 -19.17 -16.88 -5.37
CA LEU A 382 -18.33 -15.80 -5.92
C LEU A 382 -16.98 -16.35 -6.39
N LEU A 383 -16.32 -17.20 -5.60
CA LEU A 383 -15.03 -17.78 -5.97
C LEU A 383 -15.16 -18.78 -7.13
N MET A 384 -16.29 -19.47 -7.25
CA MET A 384 -16.59 -20.30 -8.42
C MET A 384 -16.73 -19.45 -9.69
N SER A 385 -17.40 -18.29 -9.61
CA SER A 385 -17.43 -17.32 -10.70
C SER A 385 -16.03 -16.82 -11.07
N VAL A 386 -15.18 -16.53 -10.07
CA VAL A 386 -13.77 -16.15 -10.30
C VAL A 386 -12.99 -17.27 -10.98
N ARG A 387 -13.13 -18.53 -10.53
CA ARG A 387 -12.46 -19.69 -11.15
C ARG A 387 -12.88 -19.86 -12.61
N PHE A 388 -14.19 -19.76 -12.88
CA PHE A 388 -14.70 -19.83 -14.24
C PHE A 388 -14.09 -18.71 -15.12
N PHE A 389 -14.02 -17.49 -14.61
CA PHE A 389 -13.34 -16.36 -15.26
C PHE A 389 -11.86 -16.64 -15.54
N LEU A 390 -11.12 -17.13 -14.55
CA LEU A 390 -9.69 -17.42 -14.68
C LEU A 390 -9.42 -18.56 -15.66
N SER A 391 -10.31 -19.55 -15.74
CA SER A 391 -10.20 -20.68 -16.68
C SER A 391 -10.46 -20.32 -18.14
N GLN A 392 -11.00 -19.13 -18.43
CA GLN A 392 -11.27 -18.74 -19.82
C GLN A 392 -9.97 -18.57 -20.59
N GLU A 393 -9.91 -19.19 -21.77
CA GLU A 393 -8.80 -19.01 -22.69
C GLU A 393 -8.89 -17.65 -23.38
N SER A 394 -7.78 -16.90 -23.33
CA SER A 394 -7.61 -15.69 -24.12
C SER A 394 -7.40 -16.07 -25.59
N LYS A 395 -8.48 -16.31 -26.34
CA LYS A 395 -8.46 -16.51 -27.81
C LYS A 395 -8.07 -15.23 -28.57
N GLY A 396 -6.92 -14.64 -28.24
CA GLY A 396 -6.45 -13.34 -28.75
C GLY A 396 -7.03 -12.09 -28.06
N SER A 397 -7.93 -12.25 -27.08
CA SER A 397 -8.49 -11.10 -26.33
C SER A 397 -7.48 -10.58 -25.29
N ARG A 398 -6.76 -9.51 -25.65
CA ARG A 398 -5.86 -8.80 -24.71
C ARG A 398 -6.60 -8.26 -23.48
N ALA A 399 -7.86 -7.86 -23.63
CA ALA A 399 -8.67 -7.33 -22.54
C ALA A 399 -8.90 -8.37 -21.43
N LEU A 400 -9.20 -9.62 -21.80
CA LEU A 400 -9.39 -10.70 -20.83
C LEU A 400 -8.09 -11.00 -20.05
N SER A 401 -6.97 -11.12 -20.76
CA SER A 401 -5.65 -11.34 -20.13
C SER A 401 -5.26 -10.21 -19.19
N GLN A 402 -5.56 -8.95 -19.55
CA GLN A 402 -5.36 -7.79 -18.68
C GLN A 402 -6.23 -7.87 -17.42
N SER A 403 -7.50 -8.23 -17.55
CA SER A 403 -8.40 -8.40 -16.40
C SER A 403 -7.92 -9.52 -15.46
N GLN A 404 -7.45 -10.65 -16.01
CA GLN A 404 -6.84 -11.74 -15.23
C GLN A 404 -5.60 -11.27 -14.48
N ALA A 405 -4.71 -10.53 -15.15
CA ALA A 405 -3.53 -9.92 -14.56
C ALA A 405 -3.87 -8.96 -13.41
N VAL A 406 -4.86 -8.08 -13.61
CA VAL A 406 -5.33 -7.14 -12.57
C VAL A 406 -5.83 -7.90 -11.34
N PHE A 407 -6.67 -8.92 -11.52
CA PHE A 407 -7.17 -9.74 -10.42
C PHE A 407 -6.02 -10.41 -9.64
N LEU A 408 -5.10 -11.08 -10.35
CA LEU A 408 -3.99 -11.80 -9.70
C LEU A 408 -3.03 -10.88 -8.94
N SER A 409 -2.91 -9.61 -9.36
CA SER A 409 -2.01 -8.65 -8.73
C SER A 409 -2.42 -8.29 -7.29
N SER A 410 -3.72 -8.29 -6.99
CA SER A 410 -4.32 -7.91 -5.71
C SER A 410 -4.91 -9.09 -4.93
N PHE A 411 -5.14 -10.24 -5.56
CA PHE A 411 -5.71 -11.43 -4.91
C PHE A 411 -4.99 -11.86 -3.61
N PRO A 412 -3.64 -11.86 -3.51
CA PRO A 412 -2.96 -12.24 -2.27
C PRO A 412 -3.28 -11.38 -1.06
N ALA A 413 -3.73 -10.12 -1.25
CA ALA A 413 -4.13 -9.25 -0.16
C ALA A 413 -5.48 -9.67 0.47
N VAL A 414 -6.27 -10.47 -0.24
CA VAL A 414 -7.56 -10.99 0.24
C VAL A 414 -7.37 -12.12 1.27
N TYR A 415 -6.23 -12.82 1.27
CA TYR A 415 -6.01 -13.99 2.13
C TYR A 415 -6.12 -13.65 3.62
N SER A 416 -5.50 -12.54 4.05
CA SER A 416 -5.55 -12.09 5.45
C SER A 416 -6.96 -11.69 5.88
N GLU A 417 -7.80 -11.25 4.96
CA GLU A 417 -9.20 -10.92 5.25
C GLU A 417 -10.05 -12.17 5.38
N LEU A 418 -9.88 -13.16 4.49
CA LEU A 418 -10.59 -14.44 4.59
C LEU A 418 -10.18 -15.22 5.85
N LEU A 419 -8.92 -15.15 6.27
CA LEU A 419 -8.43 -15.77 7.51
C LEU A 419 -9.07 -15.21 8.78
N LYS A 420 -9.78 -14.07 8.72
CA LYS A 420 -10.57 -13.54 9.85
C LYS A 420 -11.90 -14.27 10.05
N LEU A 421 -12.36 -15.06 9.06
CA LEU A 421 -13.68 -15.71 9.04
C LEU A 421 -13.64 -17.22 8.75
N PHE A 422 -12.62 -17.69 8.05
CA PHE A 422 -12.47 -19.08 7.60
C PHE A 422 -11.23 -19.72 8.20
N ASP A 423 -11.25 -21.04 8.31
CA ASP A 423 -10.09 -21.78 8.79
C ASP A 423 -8.95 -21.74 7.77
N VAL A 424 -7.72 -21.86 8.26
CA VAL A 424 -6.49 -21.81 7.45
C VAL A 424 -6.53 -22.82 6.30
N ARG A 425 -7.06 -24.02 6.52
CA ARG A 425 -7.20 -25.06 5.49
C ARG A 425 -8.26 -24.71 4.45
N GLU A 426 -9.38 -24.12 4.85
CA GLU A 426 -10.42 -23.68 3.92
C GLU A 426 -9.89 -22.60 2.99
N VAL A 427 -9.22 -21.58 3.54
CA VAL A 427 -8.60 -20.51 2.73
C VAL A 427 -7.53 -21.08 1.80
N ALA A 428 -6.72 -22.04 2.28
CA ALA A 428 -5.70 -22.69 1.45
C ALA A 428 -6.31 -23.47 0.28
N ASN A 429 -7.40 -24.23 0.49
CA ASN A 429 -8.12 -24.92 -0.58
C ASN A 429 -8.71 -23.93 -1.59
N LEU A 430 -9.33 -22.84 -1.10
CA LEU A 430 -9.88 -21.81 -1.97
C LEU A 430 -8.81 -21.18 -2.87
N VAL A 431 -7.63 -20.89 -2.31
CA VAL A 431 -6.48 -20.34 -3.04
C VAL A 431 -5.89 -21.36 -4.00
N GLN A 432 -5.72 -22.62 -3.58
CA GLN A 432 -5.25 -23.72 -4.43
C GLN A 432 -6.12 -23.85 -5.67
N ASP A 433 -7.43 -23.96 -5.50
CA ASP A 433 -8.37 -24.12 -6.61
C ASP A 433 -8.40 -22.89 -7.54
N THR A 434 -8.29 -21.69 -6.96
CA THR A 434 -8.29 -20.43 -7.74
C THR A 434 -7.03 -20.32 -8.58
N LEU A 435 -5.86 -20.61 -8.02
CA LEU A 435 -4.59 -20.61 -8.75
C LEU A 435 -4.51 -21.77 -9.76
N GLY A 436 -5.06 -22.94 -9.42
CA GLY A 436 -5.14 -24.11 -10.28
C GLY A 436 -6.10 -23.94 -11.47
N SER A 437 -7.04 -23.00 -11.41
CA SER A 437 -7.97 -22.71 -12.52
C SER A 437 -7.34 -21.95 -13.68
N LEU A 438 -6.12 -21.45 -13.53
CA LEU A 438 -5.42 -20.69 -14.59
C LEU A 438 -4.98 -21.62 -15.73
N PRO A 439 -5.21 -21.27 -17.00
CA PRO A 439 -4.76 -22.05 -18.14
C PRO A 439 -3.24 -22.25 -18.12
N THR A 440 -2.83 -23.51 -18.28
CA THR A 440 -1.42 -23.96 -18.39
C THR A 440 -0.81 -23.68 -19.79
N ILE A 441 -1.56 -23.03 -20.69
CA ILE A 441 -1.25 -22.99 -22.13
C ILE A 441 -0.05 -22.09 -22.44
N MET A 442 0.89 -22.69 -23.17
CA MET A 442 2.27 -22.26 -23.49
C MET A 442 2.41 -21.11 -24.52
N HIS A 443 1.32 -20.38 -24.84
CA HIS A 443 1.33 -19.34 -25.88
C HIS A 443 0.64 -18.02 -25.50
N VAL A 444 0.37 -17.79 -24.21
CA VAL A 444 -0.26 -16.55 -23.73
C VAL A 444 0.79 -15.48 -23.42
N ASP A 445 0.44 -14.22 -23.75
CA ASP A 445 1.08 -12.95 -23.38
C ASP A 445 2.06 -13.06 -22.21
N ASP A 446 3.36 -12.87 -22.49
CA ASP A 446 4.44 -13.01 -21.50
C ASP A 446 4.19 -12.15 -20.24
N SER A 447 3.42 -11.06 -20.36
CA SER A 447 3.05 -10.20 -19.23
C SER A 447 2.15 -10.90 -18.21
N LEU A 448 1.19 -11.73 -18.65
CA LEU A 448 0.30 -12.46 -17.74
C LEU A 448 1.07 -13.54 -16.98
N GLN A 449 1.99 -14.25 -17.65
CA GLN A 449 2.81 -15.28 -17.01
C GLN A 449 3.71 -14.68 -15.91
N ALA A 450 4.31 -13.51 -16.16
CA ALA A 450 5.08 -12.80 -15.13
C ALA A 450 4.22 -12.43 -13.92
N ILE A 451 2.98 -11.97 -14.14
CA ILE A 451 2.04 -11.60 -13.06
C ILE A 451 1.54 -12.83 -12.30
N LYS A 452 1.29 -13.95 -12.98
CA LYS A 452 0.99 -15.24 -12.34
C LYS A 452 2.10 -15.62 -11.37
N LEU A 453 3.36 -15.63 -11.84
CA LEU A 453 4.50 -15.96 -11.00
C LEU A 453 4.68 -14.96 -9.83
N GLN A 454 4.39 -13.68 -10.05
CA GLN A 454 4.36 -12.68 -8.97
C GLN A 454 3.28 -12.99 -7.92
N CYS A 455 2.09 -13.41 -8.34
CA CYS A 455 0.99 -13.82 -7.45
C CYS A 455 1.39 -15.05 -6.62
N ILE A 456 2.04 -16.04 -7.23
CA ILE A 456 2.62 -17.21 -6.54
C ILE A 456 3.65 -16.77 -5.50
N GLY A 457 4.55 -15.85 -5.86
CA GLY A 457 5.54 -15.34 -4.91
C GLY A 457 4.93 -14.58 -3.74
N LYS A 458 3.92 -13.74 -3.99
CA LYS A 458 3.17 -13.08 -2.91
C LYS A 458 2.40 -14.07 -2.03
N THR A 459 1.93 -15.19 -2.61
CA THR A 459 1.29 -16.26 -1.86
C THR A 459 2.27 -16.90 -0.89
N VAL A 460 3.49 -17.24 -1.33
CA VAL A 460 4.56 -17.76 -0.47
C VAL A 460 4.99 -16.75 0.61
N GLU A 461 4.94 -15.45 0.33
CA GLU A 461 5.26 -14.38 1.28
C GLU A 461 4.12 -14.06 2.27
N SER A 462 2.92 -14.62 2.06
CA SER A 462 1.72 -14.30 2.86
C SER A 462 1.68 -15.05 4.20
N GLN A 463 0.87 -14.54 5.13
CA GLN A 463 0.58 -15.24 6.40
C GLN A 463 -0.09 -16.60 6.19
N LEU A 464 -0.79 -16.79 5.07
CA LEU A 464 -1.39 -18.08 4.75
C LEU A 464 -0.32 -19.15 4.59
N TYR A 465 0.82 -18.84 3.96
CA TYR A 465 1.89 -19.82 3.69
C TYR A 465 2.88 -19.98 4.86
N THR A 466 2.76 -19.21 5.95
CA THR A 466 3.63 -19.43 7.13
C THR A 466 3.18 -20.62 7.97
N ASN A 467 1.90 -21.03 7.85
CA ASN A 467 1.32 -22.17 8.55
C ASN A 467 1.65 -23.50 7.81
N PRO A 468 2.11 -24.56 8.50
CA PRO A 468 2.39 -25.86 7.88
C PRO A 468 1.18 -26.54 7.19
N ASP A 469 -0.01 -26.46 7.77
CA ASP A 469 -1.21 -27.14 7.25
C ASP A 469 -1.65 -26.59 5.89
N SER A 470 -1.61 -25.27 5.73
CA SER A 470 -1.88 -24.61 4.45
C SER A 470 -0.74 -24.80 3.46
N ARG A 471 0.52 -24.84 3.91
CA ARG A 471 1.66 -25.12 3.02
C ARG A 471 1.55 -26.48 2.36
N TYR A 472 1.12 -27.50 3.09
CA TYR A 472 0.90 -28.84 2.52
C TYR A 472 -0.04 -28.80 1.29
N ILE A 473 -1.09 -27.98 1.36
CA ILE A 473 -2.07 -27.78 0.27
C ILE A 473 -1.49 -26.91 -0.86
N LEU A 474 -0.78 -25.84 -0.53
CA LEU A 474 -0.31 -24.84 -1.49
C LEU A 474 1.01 -25.18 -2.18
N LEU A 475 1.89 -25.96 -1.52
CA LEU A 475 3.21 -26.31 -2.02
C LEU A 475 3.15 -26.99 -3.40
N PRO A 476 2.29 -28.00 -3.66
CA PRO A 476 2.18 -28.59 -5.00
C PRO A 476 1.86 -27.58 -6.11
N VAL A 477 0.98 -26.60 -5.84
CA VAL A 477 0.63 -25.54 -6.79
C VAL A 477 1.83 -24.62 -7.06
N VAL A 478 2.53 -24.21 -6.00
CA VAL A 478 3.73 -23.37 -6.10
C VAL A 478 4.80 -24.09 -6.93
N LEU A 479 5.06 -25.37 -6.66
CA LEU A 479 6.06 -26.16 -7.37
C LEU A 479 5.69 -26.41 -8.83
N HIS A 480 4.40 -26.64 -9.13
CA HIS A 480 3.92 -26.80 -10.51
C HIS A 480 4.23 -25.56 -11.36
N HIS A 481 3.91 -24.35 -10.87
CA HIS A 481 4.23 -23.13 -11.59
C HIS A 481 5.73 -22.88 -11.71
N LEU A 482 6.50 -23.12 -10.65
CA LEU A 482 7.96 -23.01 -10.72
C LEU A 482 8.56 -23.97 -11.74
N HIS A 483 8.08 -25.21 -11.79
CA HIS A 483 8.54 -26.20 -12.76
C HIS A 483 8.35 -25.72 -14.19
N ILE A 484 7.15 -25.22 -14.54
CA ILE A 484 6.84 -24.69 -15.88
C ILE A 484 7.79 -23.53 -16.24
N HIS A 485 7.93 -22.53 -15.36
CA HIS A 485 8.77 -21.36 -15.64
C HIS A 485 10.26 -21.72 -15.75
N LEU A 486 10.75 -22.66 -14.94
CA LEU A 486 12.12 -23.16 -15.02
C LEU A 486 12.35 -23.95 -16.30
N GLN A 487 11.39 -24.79 -16.70
CA GLN A 487 11.45 -25.53 -17.96
C GLN A 487 11.49 -24.61 -19.19
N GLU A 488 10.77 -23.50 -19.16
CA GLU A 488 10.78 -22.50 -20.24
C GLU A 488 11.93 -21.48 -20.14
N GLN A 489 12.75 -21.52 -19.08
CA GLN A 489 13.78 -20.52 -18.78
C GLN A 489 13.25 -19.07 -18.69
N LYS A 490 12.03 -18.89 -18.18
CA LYS A 490 11.36 -17.59 -18.02
C LYS A 490 11.37 -17.10 -16.57
N ASP A 491 11.57 -15.80 -16.37
CA ASP A 491 11.55 -15.14 -15.05
C ASP A 491 12.34 -15.86 -13.95
N LEU A 492 13.52 -16.34 -14.32
CA LEU A 492 14.42 -17.14 -13.49
C LEU A 492 14.74 -16.47 -12.14
N ILE A 493 14.87 -15.14 -12.11
CA ILE A 493 15.12 -14.36 -10.88
C ILE A 493 13.96 -14.52 -9.89
N MET A 494 12.72 -14.44 -10.38
CA MET A 494 11.54 -14.58 -9.54
C MET A 494 11.40 -16.04 -9.06
N CYS A 495 11.66 -17.02 -9.93
CA CYS A 495 11.68 -18.44 -9.53
C CYS A 495 12.66 -18.70 -8.39
N ALA A 496 13.89 -18.19 -8.51
CA ALA A 496 14.92 -18.35 -7.48
C ALA A 496 14.53 -17.68 -6.15
N ARG A 497 13.89 -16.50 -6.20
CA ARG A 497 13.35 -15.81 -5.01
C ARG A 497 12.25 -16.63 -4.33
N ILE A 498 11.29 -17.15 -5.09
CA ILE A 498 10.19 -17.96 -4.54
C ILE A 498 10.75 -19.21 -3.87
N LEU A 499 11.64 -19.93 -4.54
CA LEU A 499 12.29 -21.12 -3.97
C LEU A 499 13.07 -20.81 -2.69
N SER A 500 13.81 -19.72 -2.68
CA SER A 500 14.54 -19.27 -1.50
C SER A 500 13.59 -19.01 -0.31
N ASN A 501 12.44 -18.38 -0.57
CA ASN A 501 11.42 -18.16 0.46
C ASN A 501 10.79 -19.46 0.95
N VAL A 502 10.49 -20.41 0.05
CA VAL A 502 9.98 -21.75 0.41
C VAL A 502 10.95 -22.45 1.37
N PHE A 503 12.24 -22.55 1.01
CA PHE A 503 13.24 -23.19 1.86
C PHE A 503 13.43 -22.49 3.21
N CYS A 504 13.32 -21.15 3.25
CA CYS A 504 13.41 -20.38 4.48
C CYS A 504 12.27 -20.74 5.46
N LEU A 505 11.04 -20.88 4.95
CA LEU A 505 9.85 -21.15 5.76
C LEU A 505 9.77 -22.60 6.24
N ILE A 506 10.16 -23.56 5.39
CA ILE A 506 10.26 -24.99 5.75
C ILE A 506 11.13 -25.16 7.00
N LYS A 507 12.27 -24.46 7.06
CA LYS A 507 13.18 -24.58 8.19
C LYS A 507 12.69 -23.88 9.46
N LYS A 508 11.96 -22.77 9.33
CA LYS A 508 11.63 -21.89 10.48
C LYS A 508 10.38 -22.33 11.23
N ASN A 509 9.38 -22.88 10.53
CA ASN A 509 8.02 -23.05 11.05
C ASN A 509 7.45 -24.47 10.95
N SER A 510 8.25 -25.49 10.58
CA SER A 510 7.79 -26.88 10.44
C SER A 510 8.31 -27.79 11.56
N SER A 511 7.52 -28.82 11.90
CA SER A 511 8.02 -29.96 12.68
C SER A 511 8.92 -30.85 11.81
N GLU A 512 9.79 -31.67 12.42
CA GLU A 512 10.69 -32.55 11.66
C GLU A 512 9.95 -33.44 10.65
N LYS A 513 8.81 -34.03 11.04
CA LYS A 513 7.99 -34.85 10.14
C LYS A 513 7.45 -34.06 8.94
N SER A 514 6.95 -32.85 9.17
CA SER A 514 6.43 -31.98 8.12
C SER A 514 7.54 -31.55 7.14
N VAL A 515 8.75 -31.28 7.64
CA VAL A 515 9.90 -30.99 6.78
C VAL A 515 10.21 -32.16 5.85
N LEU A 516 10.18 -33.40 6.36
CA LEU A 516 10.46 -34.59 5.55
C LEU A 516 9.47 -34.71 4.38
N GLU A 517 8.16 -34.58 4.64
CA GLU A 517 7.12 -34.65 3.62
C GLU A 517 7.21 -33.49 2.60
N GLU A 518 7.48 -32.26 3.07
CA GLU A 518 7.67 -31.10 2.20
C GLU A 518 8.89 -31.28 1.26
N ILE A 519 9.99 -31.84 1.78
CA ILE A 519 11.20 -32.10 0.99
C ILE A 519 10.98 -33.21 -0.04
N ASP A 520 10.20 -34.25 0.26
CA ASP A 520 9.84 -35.29 -0.72
C ASP A 520 9.21 -34.67 -1.97
N VAL A 521 8.20 -33.82 -1.75
CA VAL A 521 7.46 -33.17 -2.82
C VAL A 521 8.37 -32.23 -3.62
N ILE A 522 9.27 -31.49 -2.97
CA ILE A 522 10.23 -30.60 -3.66
C ILE A 522 11.24 -31.39 -4.47
N VAL A 523 11.80 -32.48 -3.93
CA VAL A 523 12.77 -33.33 -4.65
C VAL A 523 12.11 -33.91 -5.89
N ALA A 524 10.94 -34.53 -5.74
CA ALA A 524 10.20 -35.15 -6.84
C ALA A 524 9.80 -34.13 -7.92
N SER A 525 9.46 -32.90 -7.53
CA SER A 525 8.97 -31.88 -8.46
C SER A 525 10.08 -31.08 -9.13
N LEU A 526 11.19 -30.79 -8.44
CA LEU A 526 12.12 -29.74 -8.89
C LEU A 526 13.60 -30.15 -9.01
N LEU A 527 14.05 -31.29 -8.47
CA LEU A 527 15.49 -31.59 -8.48
C LEU A 527 16.07 -31.66 -9.90
N ASP A 528 15.43 -32.43 -10.79
CA ASP A 528 15.87 -32.57 -12.19
C ASP A 528 15.87 -31.22 -12.92
N ILE A 529 14.77 -30.47 -12.87
CA ILE A 529 14.68 -29.19 -13.58
C ILE A 529 15.63 -28.12 -13.00
N LEU A 530 15.90 -28.14 -11.69
CA LEU A 530 16.91 -27.27 -11.08
C LEU A 530 18.32 -27.58 -11.58
N LEU A 531 18.66 -28.87 -11.69
CA LEU A 531 19.94 -29.29 -12.27
C LEU A 531 20.05 -28.86 -13.74
N ARG A 532 18.98 -29.03 -14.54
CA ARG A 532 18.95 -28.61 -15.95
C ARG A 532 19.12 -27.10 -16.07
N THR A 533 18.38 -26.34 -15.28
CA THR A 533 18.44 -24.88 -15.25
C THR A 533 19.84 -24.38 -14.90
N ILE A 534 20.50 -24.98 -13.90
CA ILE A 534 21.88 -24.60 -13.55
C ILE A 534 22.84 -24.91 -14.70
N LEU A 535 22.72 -26.07 -15.35
CA LEU A 535 23.56 -26.40 -16.51
C LEU A 535 23.35 -25.42 -17.66
N GLU A 536 22.11 -25.07 -18.00
CA GLU A 536 21.80 -24.14 -19.08
C GLU A 536 22.27 -22.71 -18.79
N ILE A 537 22.09 -22.23 -17.55
CA ILE A 537 22.56 -20.90 -17.15
C ILE A 537 24.09 -20.84 -17.22
N THR A 538 24.77 -21.92 -16.82
CA THR A 538 26.25 -21.98 -16.76
C THR A 538 26.90 -22.25 -18.11
N SER A 539 26.18 -22.81 -19.08
CA SER A 539 26.68 -23.05 -20.44
C SER A 539 26.58 -21.82 -21.35
N ARG A 540 25.83 -20.78 -20.95
CA ARG A 540 25.74 -19.52 -21.71
C ARG A 540 27.09 -18.77 -21.68
N PRO A 541 27.61 -18.28 -22.82
CA PRO A 541 28.86 -17.54 -22.84
C PRO A 541 28.73 -16.29 -21.97
N GLN A 542 29.56 -16.19 -20.93
CA GLN A 542 29.59 -14.98 -20.11
C GLN A 542 30.14 -13.82 -20.96
N PRO A 543 29.46 -12.66 -21.01
CA PRO A 543 30.08 -11.45 -21.55
C PRO A 543 31.33 -11.14 -20.70
N SER A 544 32.44 -10.88 -21.38
CA SER A 544 33.75 -10.61 -20.78
C SER A 544 33.62 -9.68 -19.56
N SER A 545 33.95 -10.20 -18.39
CA SER A 545 33.94 -9.53 -17.11
C SER A 545 34.75 -8.22 -17.15
N SER A 546 34.08 -7.07 -17.06
CA SER A 546 34.72 -5.88 -16.52
C SER A 546 34.77 -6.04 -15.00
N ALA A 547 35.94 -5.80 -14.42
CA ALA A 547 36.20 -5.87 -13.00
C ALA A 547 35.24 -4.94 -12.22
N MET A 548 34.15 -5.49 -11.67
CA MET A 548 33.24 -4.76 -10.80
C MET A 548 33.85 -4.64 -9.40
N ARG A 549 34.41 -3.47 -9.13
CA ARG A 549 34.84 -3.02 -7.81
C ARG A 549 33.60 -2.73 -6.96
N LEU A 550 33.20 -3.65 -6.09
CA LEU A 550 32.21 -3.41 -5.04
C LEU A 550 32.79 -2.41 -4.01
N GLN A 551 32.30 -1.18 -3.99
CA GLN A 551 32.54 -0.26 -2.88
C GLN A 551 31.56 -0.59 -1.74
N PHE A 552 32.10 -1.07 -0.63
CA PHE A 552 31.37 -1.19 0.64
C PHE A 552 31.36 0.17 1.34
N GLN A 553 30.17 0.63 1.77
CA GLN A 553 30.04 1.63 2.82
C GLN A 553 29.59 0.91 4.10
N ASP A 554 30.45 0.97 5.12
CA ASP A 554 30.24 0.43 6.46
C ASP A 554 29.02 1.04 7.15
N VAL A 555 28.13 0.19 7.66
CA VAL A 555 27.31 0.52 8.84
C VAL A 555 27.65 -0.49 9.93
N THR A 556 28.44 -0.01 10.88
CA THR A 556 28.81 -0.71 12.11
C THR A 556 27.60 -0.81 13.03
N VAL A 557 27.13 -2.03 13.29
CA VAL A 557 26.35 -2.34 14.51
C VAL A 557 27.02 -3.51 15.21
N ARG A 558 27.69 -3.20 16.32
CA ARG A 558 28.17 -4.15 17.32
C ARG A 558 26.96 -4.81 17.98
N SER A 559 26.82 -6.12 17.85
CA SER A 559 26.27 -6.95 18.94
C SER A 559 26.84 -8.37 18.86
N GLN A 560 27.31 -8.84 20.01
CA GLN A 560 27.97 -10.12 20.19
C GLN A 560 26.98 -11.30 20.13
N ASN A 561 27.49 -12.40 19.58
CA ASN A 561 27.14 -13.80 19.80
C ASN A 561 25.89 -14.41 19.10
N ARG A 562 26.23 -15.43 18.28
CA ARG A 562 25.50 -16.67 17.99
C ARG A 562 24.45 -16.74 16.86
N TRP A 563 24.60 -16.01 15.75
CA TRP A 563 23.72 -16.18 14.56
C TRP A 563 24.45 -15.83 13.24
N HIS A 564 25.21 -16.75 12.64
CA HIS A 564 26.11 -16.42 11.51
C HIS A 564 25.70 -16.96 10.12
N MET A 565 24.44 -17.35 9.88
CA MET A 565 23.99 -17.73 8.52
C MET A 565 22.69 -17.04 8.07
N GLU A 566 21.81 -16.60 8.99
CA GLU A 566 20.60 -15.83 8.64
C GLU A 566 20.92 -14.50 7.95
N LYS A 567 22.04 -13.84 8.34
CA LYS A 567 22.46 -12.56 7.74
C LYS A 567 23.04 -12.67 6.32
N SER A 568 23.48 -13.85 5.89
CA SER A 568 23.97 -14.05 4.52
C SER A 568 22.82 -14.14 3.52
N PHE A 569 21.68 -14.71 3.93
CA PHE A 569 20.46 -14.72 3.12
C PHE A 569 19.81 -13.32 3.04
N SER A 570 19.89 -12.50 4.10
CA SER A 570 19.44 -11.11 4.04
C SER A 570 20.36 -10.19 3.22
N HIS A 571 21.63 -10.54 3.04
CA HIS A 571 22.58 -9.76 2.21
C HIS A 571 22.30 -9.85 0.71
N PHE A 572 21.66 -10.93 0.24
CA PHE A 572 21.17 -11.01 -1.15
C PHE A 572 19.95 -10.12 -1.41
N LYS A 573 19.29 -9.62 -0.36
CA LYS A 573 18.12 -8.74 -0.47
C LYS A 573 18.46 -7.31 -0.94
N THR A 574 19.76 -6.94 -0.99
CA THR A 574 20.22 -5.56 -1.25
C THR A 574 21.19 -5.42 -2.43
N LEU A 575 21.27 -6.40 -3.33
CA LEU A 575 22.02 -6.24 -4.59
C LEU A 575 21.06 -5.80 -5.71
N ARG A 576 20.60 -4.55 -5.61
CA ARG A 576 19.92 -3.84 -6.70
C ARG A 576 20.90 -2.86 -7.33
N THR A 577 21.40 -3.19 -8.51
CA THR A 577 21.65 -2.22 -9.57
C THR A 577 21.53 -2.95 -10.91
N GLN A 578 20.91 -2.25 -11.86
CA GLN A 578 20.65 -2.69 -13.23
C GLN A 578 21.88 -3.37 -13.84
N HIS A 579 21.75 -4.64 -14.25
CA HIS A 579 22.35 -5.31 -15.42
C HIS A 579 22.00 -6.81 -15.33
N HIS A 580 21.82 -7.46 -16.48
CA HIS A 580 21.52 -8.90 -16.65
C HIS A 580 22.61 -9.81 -16.04
N VAL A 581 22.67 -9.91 -14.71
CA VAL A 581 23.43 -10.96 -14.03
C VAL A 581 22.48 -12.15 -13.91
N LEU A 582 22.80 -13.25 -14.59
CA LEU A 582 22.06 -14.51 -14.47
C LEU A 582 22.00 -14.93 -12.99
N PRO A 583 20.86 -15.44 -12.49
CA PRO A 583 20.64 -15.81 -11.07
C PRO A 583 21.39 -17.09 -10.65
N GLN A 584 22.58 -17.30 -11.18
CA GLN A 584 23.41 -18.50 -11.01
C GLN A 584 23.68 -18.77 -9.52
N GLY A 585 23.96 -17.72 -8.73
CA GLY A 585 24.20 -17.84 -7.30
C GLY A 585 22.97 -18.26 -6.50
N GLU A 586 21.77 -17.78 -6.86
CA GLU A 586 20.54 -18.09 -6.13
C GLU A 586 20.07 -19.53 -6.38
N PHE A 587 20.16 -20.02 -7.63
CA PHE A 587 19.83 -21.43 -7.93
C PHE A 587 20.83 -22.40 -7.32
N VAL A 588 22.12 -22.05 -7.31
CA VAL A 588 23.14 -22.82 -6.58
C VAL A 588 22.81 -22.90 -5.09
N ALA A 589 22.41 -21.79 -4.48
CA ALA A 589 21.98 -21.78 -3.08
C ALA A 589 20.73 -22.65 -2.85
N CYS A 590 19.76 -22.60 -3.75
CA CYS A 590 18.56 -23.46 -3.71
C CYS A 590 18.91 -24.94 -3.80
N LEU A 591 19.77 -25.34 -4.75
CA LEU A 591 20.22 -26.72 -4.90
C LEU A 591 20.98 -27.21 -3.66
N LEU A 592 21.95 -26.43 -3.17
CA LEU A 592 22.69 -26.78 -1.95
C LEU A 592 21.78 -26.87 -0.73
N SER A 593 20.75 -26.02 -0.65
CA SER A 593 19.75 -26.05 0.41
C SER A 593 18.88 -27.31 0.34
N LEU A 594 18.47 -27.73 -0.85
CA LEU A 594 17.70 -28.95 -1.08
C LEU A 594 18.51 -30.19 -0.70
N LEU A 595 19.69 -30.35 -1.30
CA LEU A 595 20.56 -31.51 -1.06
C LEU A 595 20.99 -31.64 0.40
N ARG A 596 21.19 -30.52 1.10
CA ARG A 596 21.52 -30.51 2.53
C ARG A 596 20.36 -30.95 3.42
N GLN A 597 19.12 -30.75 2.98
CA GLN A 597 17.91 -31.15 3.72
C GLN A 597 17.46 -32.57 3.38
N MET A 598 18.03 -33.18 2.34
CA MET A 598 17.78 -34.59 2.03
C MET A 598 18.37 -35.51 3.10
N THR A 599 17.56 -36.46 3.56
CA THR A 599 17.95 -37.53 4.48
C THR A 599 18.18 -38.83 3.70
N ASP A 600 18.70 -39.87 4.35
CA ASP A 600 18.88 -41.20 3.75
C ASP A 600 17.59 -41.70 3.05
N ARG A 601 16.43 -41.53 3.70
CA ARG A 601 15.12 -41.85 3.12
C ARG A 601 14.86 -41.13 1.79
N HIS A 602 15.18 -39.84 1.70
CA HIS A 602 14.95 -39.05 0.49
C HIS A 602 15.86 -39.50 -0.65
N TYR A 603 17.13 -39.83 -0.35
CA TYR A 603 18.05 -40.36 -1.36
C TYR A 603 17.62 -41.74 -1.86
N GLN A 604 17.17 -42.63 -0.96
CA GLN A 604 16.65 -43.94 -1.35
C GLN A 604 15.43 -43.81 -2.27
N GLN A 605 14.43 -43.00 -1.87
CA GLN A 605 13.24 -42.77 -2.69
C GLN A 605 13.56 -42.13 -4.05
N LEU A 606 14.51 -41.20 -4.09
CA LEU A 606 14.98 -40.61 -5.35
C LEU A 606 15.59 -41.67 -6.26
N LEU A 607 16.48 -42.52 -5.73
CA LEU A 607 17.15 -43.56 -6.52
C LEU A 607 16.17 -44.65 -7.00
N ASP A 608 15.17 -44.99 -6.18
CA ASP A 608 14.13 -45.96 -6.52
C ASP A 608 13.10 -45.40 -7.52
N SER A 609 13.03 -44.07 -7.69
CA SER A 609 12.08 -43.43 -8.62
C SER A 609 12.45 -43.58 -10.11
N PHE A 610 13.71 -43.96 -10.40
CA PHE A 610 14.18 -44.13 -11.78
C PHE A 610 13.75 -45.49 -12.32
N ASN A 611 12.91 -45.49 -13.36
CA ASN A 611 12.37 -46.70 -13.99
C ASN A 611 13.39 -47.41 -14.90
N THR A 612 14.36 -46.67 -15.46
CA THR A 612 15.36 -47.21 -16.38
C THR A 612 16.78 -46.91 -15.92
N LYS A 613 17.72 -47.80 -16.30
CA LYS A 613 19.15 -47.56 -16.06
C LYS A 613 19.67 -46.33 -16.82
N GLU A 614 19.06 -45.98 -17.94
CA GLU A 614 19.45 -44.81 -18.75
C GLU A 614 19.07 -43.51 -18.04
N ASP A 615 17.86 -43.40 -17.48
CA ASP A 615 17.43 -42.21 -16.74
C ASP A 615 18.33 -41.96 -15.51
N LEU A 616 18.65 -43.03 -14.77
CA LEU A 616 19.57 -42.96 -13.64
C LEU A 616 20.98 -42.53 -14.07
N ARG A 617 21.46 -43.05 -15.20
CA ARG A 617 22.78 -42.69 -15.76
C ARG A 617 22.83 -41.20 -16.09
N ASP A 618 21.83 -40.70 -16.77
CA ASP A 618 21.77 -39.29 -17.20
C ASP A 618 21.67 -38.36 -15.98
N PHE A 619 20.85 -38.70 -14.99
CA PHE A 619 20.79 -37.96 -13.73
C PHE A 619 22.16 -37.91 -13.03
N LEU A 620 22.85 -39.04 -12.89
CA LEU A 620 24.15 -39.11 -12.23
C LEU A 620 25.22 -38.29 -12.99
N LEU A 621 25.26 -38.38 -14.32
CA LEU A 621 26.14 -37.55 -15.15
C LEU A 621 25.83 -36.05 -14.99
N GLN A 622 24.56 -35.70 -14.91
CA GLN A 622 24.08 -34.34 -14.75
C GLN A 622 24.51 -33.77 -13.40
N ILE A 623 24.23 -34.46 -12.29
CA ILE A 623 24.56 -33.99 -10.95
C ILE A 623 26.07 -33.91 -10.74
N PHE A 624 26.86 -34.86 -11.25
CA PHE A 624 28.33 -34.78 -11.20
C PHE A 624 28.86 -33.59 -12.00
N THR A 625 28.24 -33.25 -13.12
CA THR A 625 28.61 -32.06 -13.90
C THR A 625 28.27 -30.77 -13.15
N VAL A 626 27.11 -30.70 -12.50
CA VAL A 626 26.74 -29.57 -11.63
C VAL A 626 27.70 -29.44 -10.45
N PHE A 627 28.10 -30.54 -9.81
CA PHE A 627 29.11 -30.53 -8.75
C PHE A 627 30.47 -30.03 -9.25
N ARG A 628 30.90 -30.43 -10.45
CA ARG A 628 32.11 -29.88 -11.09
C ARG A 628 32.03 -28.39 -11.35
N ILE A 629 30.84 -27.86 -11.66
CA ILE A 629 30.63 -26.41 -11.79
C ILE A 629 30.76 -25.75 -10.42
N LEU A 630 30.05 -26.25 -9.40
CA LEU A 630 30.02 -25.70 -8.03
C LEU A 630 31.39 -25.59 -7.36
N ILE A 631 32.32 -26.49 -7.69
CA ILE A 631 33.68 -26.51 -7.15
C ILE A 631 34.65 -25.56 -7.84
N ARG A 632 34.25 -24.93 -8.97
CA ARG A 632 35.13 -24.01 -9.71
C ARG A 632 35.54 -22.79 -8.87
N PRO A 633 36.76 -22.27 -9.04
CA PRO A 633 37.23 -21.09 -8.31
C PRO A 633 36.35 -19.85 -8.51
N GLU A 634 35.66 -19.72 -9.64
CA GLU A 634 34.89 -18.54 -10.02
C GLU A 634 33.47 -18.53 -9.43
N MET A 635 32.98 -19.66 -8.89
CA MET A 635 31.58 -19.78 -8.42
C MET A 635 31.24 -18.92 -7.21
N PHE A 636 32.20 -18.78 -6.30
CA PHE A 636 32.05 -17.96 -5.10
C PHE A 636 33.26 -17.03 -4.98
N PRO A 637 33.14 -15.83 -4.41
CA PRO A 637 34.30 -15.02 -4.07
C PRO A 637 35.34 -15.78 -3.22
N LYS A 638 36.63 -15.45 -3.34
CA LYS A 638 37.72 -16.17 -2.64
C LYS A 638 37.62 -16.04 -1.12
N ASP A 639 37.09 -14.92 -0.64
CA ASP A 639 36.83 -14.58 0.76
C ASP A 639 35.63 -15.33 1.35
N TRP A 640 34.75 -15.91 0.53
CA TRP A 640 33.58 -16.70 0.96
C TRP A 640 33.96 -18.13 1.36
N THR A 641 34.99 -18.28 2.21
CA THR A 641 35.48 -19.61 2.62
C THR A 641 34.40 -20.46 3.29
N VAL A 642 33.52 -19.84 4.10
CA VAL A 642 32.43 -20.57 4.78
C VAL A 642 31.48 -21.19 3.76
N MET A 643 31.08 -20.43 2.73
CA MET A 643 30.16 -20.93 1.71
C MET A 643 30.78 -22.05 0.89
N ARG A 644 32.06 -21.91 0.50
CA ARG A 644 32.81 -22.96 -0.20
C ARG A 644 32.90 -24.27 0.60
N LEU A 645 33.18 -24.17 1.90
CA LEU A 645 33.22 -25.34 2.79
C LEU A 645 31.84 -25.99 2.95
N VAL A 646 30.78 -25.20 3.07
CA VAL A 646 29.40 -25.73 3.12
C VAL A 646 29.05 -26.44 1.83
N ALA A 647 29.33 -25.83 0.67
CA ALA A 647 29.08 -26.44 -0.64
C ALA A 647 29.82 -27.77 -0.77
N ASN A 648 31.11 -27.80 -0.43
CA ASN A 648 31.91 -29.04 -0.47
C ASN A 648 31.39 -30.11 0.48
N ASN A 649 30.95 -29.74 1.70
CA ASN A 649 30.37 -30.68 2.64
C ASN A 649 29.07 -31.30 2.12
N VAL A 650 28.20 -30.50 1.48
CA VAL A 650 26.99 -31.00 0.83
C VAL A 650 27.34 -31.92 -0.33
N ILE A 651 28.29 -31.53 -1.19
CA ILE A 651 28.73 -32.35 -2.33
C ILE A 651 29.26 -33.71 -1.87
N ILE A 652 30.21 -33.77 -0.93
CA ILE A 652 30.74 -35.06 -0.46
C ILE A 652 29.64 -35.93 0.17
N THR A 653 28.76 -35.33 0.97
CA THR A 653 27.65 -36.06 1.60
C THR A 653 26.72 -36.65 0.54
N THR A 654 26.34 -35.87 -0.48
CA THR A 654 25.50 -36.37 -1.58
C THR A 654 26.22 -37.43 -2.41
N VAL A 655 27.50 -37.24 -2.74
CA VAL A 655 28.30 -38.22 -3.48
C VAL A 655 28.34 -39.56 -2.75
N LEU A 656 28.48 -39.56 -1.41
CA LEU A 656 28.45 -40.78 -0.61
C LEU A 656 27.15 -41.58 -0.78
N TYR A 657 25.99 -40.91 -0.79
CA TYR A 657 24.70 -41.56 -1.04
C TYR A 657 24.59 -42.10 -2.47
N LEU A 658 25.14 -41.38 -3.46
CA LEU A 658 25.07 -41.77 -4.88
C LEU A 658 26.08 -42.89 -5.24
N SER A 659 27.19 -43.01 -4.50
CA SER A 659 28.23 -44.03 -4.75
C SER A 659 27.66 -45.45 -4.75
N ASP A 660 26.67 -45.75 -3.90
CA ASP A 660 26.09 -47.09 -3.83
C ASP A 660 25.26 -47.43 -5.07
N ALA A 661 24.46 -46.47 -5.54
CA ALA A 661 23.71 -46.60 -6.79
C ALA A 661 24.65 -46.78 -8.00
N LEU A 662 25.79 -46.06 -8.02
CA LEU A 662 26.80 -46.19 -9.06
C LEU A 662 27.38 -47.62 -9.10
N ARG A 663 27.78 -48.16 -7.94
CA ARG A 663 28.30 -49.53 -7.83
C ARG A 663 27.26 -50.58 -8.25
N LYS A 664 26.07 -50.51 -7.67
CA LYS A 664 25.01 -51.53 -7.87
C LYS A 664 24.56 -51.63 -9.33
N ASN A 665 24.49 -50.50 -10.04
CA ASN A 665 23.85 -50.45 -11.36
C ASN A 665 24.82 -50.45 -12.55
N PHE A 666 26.06 -49.94 -12.37
CA PHE A 666 26.98 -49.63 -13.48
C PHE A 666 28.37 -50.26 -13.35
N LEU A 667 28.62 -51.11 -12.35
CA LEU A 667 29.90 -51.81 -12.18
C LEU A 667 29.99 -53.13 -12.96
N ASN A 668 28.91 -53.92 -12.97
CA ASN A 668 28.94 -55.33 -13.40
C ASN A 668 28.70 -55.48 -14.92
N GLU A 669 27.87 -56.45 -15.35
CA GLU A 669 27.73 -56.96 -16.73
C GLU A 669 27.65 -55.91 -17.86
N ASN A 670 27.25 -54.67 -17.58
CA ASN A 670 27.30 -53.53 -18.51
C ASN A 670 28.06 -52.35 -17.88
N PHE A 671 29.39 -52.45 -17.83
CA PHE A 671 30.27 -51.39 -17.31
C PHE A 671 30.13 -50.11 -18.13
N ASP A 672 29.80 -49.01 -17.46
CA ASP A 672 29.62 -47.71 -18.11
C ASP A 672 30.82 -46.80 -17.86
N TYR A 673 31.77 -46.82 -18.80
CA TYR A 673 32.99 -46.02 -18.68
C TYR A 673 32.73 -44.53 -18.46
N LYS A 674 31.68 -43.96 -19.09
CA LYS A 674 31.43 -42.51 -19.08
C LYS A 674 31.05 -41.99 -17.70
N ILE A 675 30.23 -42.74 -16.96
CA ILE A 675 29.79 -42.34 -15.62
C ILE A 675 30.91 -42.53 -14.59
N TRP A 676 31.68 -43.61 -14.71
CA TRP A 676 32.84 -43.88 -13.87
C TRP A 676 33.95 -42.83 -14.07
N ASP A 677 34.25 -42.49 -15.33
CA ASP A 677 35.18 -41.40 -15.66
C ASP A 677 34.71 -40.07 -15.05
N SER A 678 33.44 -39.71 -15.23
CA SER A 678 32.85 -38.50 -14.64
C SER A 678 32.95 -38.47 -13.11
N TYR A 679 32.69 -39.59 -12.44
CA TYR A 679 32.79 -39.74 -10.98
C TYR A 679 34.24 -39.53 -10.50
N PHE A 680 35.21 -40.27 -11.04
CA PHE A 680 36.61 -40.15 -10.61
C PHE A 680 37.17 -38.78 -10.94
N TYR A 681 36.80 -38.20 -12.08
CA TYR A 681 37.21 -36.85 -12.43
C TYR A 681 36.67 -35.82 -11.42
N LEU A 682 35.39 -35.91 -11.01
CA LEU A 682 34.85 -35.09 -9.94
C LEU A 682 35.62 -35.26 -8.63
N ALA A 683 35.90 -36.51 -8.24
CA ALA A 683 36.60 -36.81 -6.99
C ALA A 683 38.03 -36.27 -6.97
N VAL A 684 38.76 -36.37 -8.09
CA VAL A 684 40.10 -35.80 -8.26
C VAL A 684 40.07 -34.28 -8.19
N ILE A 685 39.13 -33.60 -8.85
CA ILE A 685 39.02 -32.14 -8.76
C ILE A 685 38.69 -31.72 -7.33
N PHE A 686 37.77 -32.44 -6.67
CA PHE A 686 37.35 -32.15 -5.29
C PHE A 686 38.54 -32.16 -4.33
N ILE A 687 39.35 -33.23 -4.30
CA ILE A 687 40.48 -33.35 -3.37
C ILE A 687 41.55 -32.28 -3.62
N ASN A 688 41.74 -31.87 -4.88
CA ASN A 688 42.74 -30.90 -5.29
C ASN A 688 42.31 -29.43 -5.11
N GLN A 689 41.11 -29.15 -4.59
CA GLN A 689 40.68 -27.78 -4.37
C GLN A 689 41.54 -27.04 -3.33
N LEU A 690 41.96 -25.81 -3.66
CA LEU A 690 42.74 -24.95 -2.76
C LEU A 690 42.03 -24.67 -1.42
N CYS A 691 40.69 -24.58 -1.42
CA CYS A 691 39.92 -24.31 -0.20
C CYS A 691 39.85 -25.50 0.78
N LEU A 692 40.28 -26.69 0.34
CA LEU A 692 40.39 -27.90 1.16
C LEU A 692 41.84 -28.22 1.57
N GLN A 693 42.83 -27.47 1.07
CA GLN A 693 44.23 -27.61 1.48
C GLN A 693 44.44 -26.94 2.85
N LEU A 694 44.03 -27.63 3.92
CA LEU A 694 43.96 -27.11 5.29
C LEU A 694 45.33 -26.67 5.85
N GLU A 695 46.42 -27.20 5.30
CA GLU A 695 47.80 -26.79 5.55
C GLU A 695 48.08 -25.33 5.18
N MET A 696 47.31 -24.75 4.27
CA MET A 696 47.43 -23.34 3.88
C MET A 696 46.64 -22.39 4.80
N PHE A 697 45.88 -22.93 5.77
CA PHE A 697 45.07 -22.13 6.69
C PHE A 697 45.83 -21.79 7.97
N THR A 698 45.47 -20.67 8.60
CA THR A 698 45.96 -20.35 9.95
C THR A 698 45.55 -21.44 10.94
N PRO A 699 46.33 -21.71 12.01
CA PRO A 699 46.02 -22.78 12.98
C PRO A 699 44.61 -22.69 13.57
N SER A 700 44.14 -21.47 13.87
CA SER A 700 42.79 -21.21 14.38
C SER A 700 41.70 -21.54 13.36
N LYS A 701 41.89 -21.17 12.09
CA LYS A 701 40.95 -21.48 11.00
C LYS A 701 40.92 -22.98 10.73
N LYS A 702 42.09 -23.63 10.64
CA LYS A 702 42.22 -25.09 10.46
C LYS A 702 41.48 -25.86 11.56
N LYS A 703 41.71 -25.52 12.83
CA LYS A 703 41.03 -26.15 13.97
C LYS A 703 39.51 -26.05 13.86
N LYS A 704 38.97 -24.87 13.59
CA LYS A 704 37.51 -24.65 13.43
C LYS A 704 36.90 -25.44 12.26
N VAL A 705 37.63 -25.59 11.16
CA VAL A 705 37.15 -26.35 9.99
C VAL A 705 37.10 -27.85 10.32
N LEU A 706 38.17 -28.39 10.93
CA LEU A 706 38.24 -29.79 11.34
C LEU A 706 37.16 -30.14 12.38
N GLU A 707 36.94 -29.27 13.37
CA GLU A 707 35.89 -29.47 14.39
C GLU A 707 34.48 -29.52 13.78
N LYS A 708 34.23 -28.81 12.69
CA LYS A 708 32.89 -28.68 12.11
C LYS A 708 32.60 -29.67 10.97
N TYR A 709 33.58 -29.94 10.11
CA TYR A 709 33.39 -30.72 8.88
C TYR A 709 34.34 -31.92 8.77
N GLY A 710 35.31 -32.07 9.69
CA GLY A 710 36.41 -33.01 9.52
C GLY A 710 37.33 -32.66 8.35
N ASP A 711 38.23 -33.59 7.98
CA ASP A 711 38.99 -33.50 6.74
C ASP A 711 38.20 -34.17 5.60
N MET A 712 37.48 -33.35 4.83
CA MET A 712 36.68 -33.81 3.69
C MET A 712 37.53 -34.49 2.61
N ARG A 713 38.84 -34.19 2.49
CA ARG A 713 39.73 -34.86 1.53
C ARG A 713 39.96 -36.31 1.91
N VAL A 714 40.11 -36.59 3.21
CA VAL A 714 40.27 -37.96 3.73
C VAL A 714 39.03 -38.78 3.42
N THR A 715 37.84 -38.21 3.64
CA THR A 715 36.56 -38.87 3.35
C THR A 715 36.45 -39.23 1.86
N MET A 716 36.70 -38.26 0.96
CA MET A 716 36.70 -38.52 -0.48
C MET A 716 37.79 -39.51 -0.90
N GLY A 717 38.98 -39.47 -0.30
CA GLY A 717 40.07 -40.40 -0.59
C GLY A 717 39.73 -41.84 -0.21
N CYS A 718 39.08 -42.06 0.94
CA CYS A 718 38.56 -43.37 1.34
C CYS A 718 37.50 -43.88 0.36
N GLU A 719 36.62 -43.01 -0.12
CA GLU A 719 35.64 -43.37 -1.15
C GLU A 719 36.29 -43.74 -2.48
N ILE A 720 37.24 -42.94 -2.99
CA ILE A 720 37.99 -43.28 -4.20
C ILE A 720 38.64 -44.66 -4.05
N PHE A 721 39.27 -44.94 -2.91
CA PHE A 721 39.90 -46.22 -2.64
C PHE A 721 38.88 -47.37 -2.65
N SER A 722 37.75 -47.21 -1.94
CA SER A 722 36.66 -48.19 -1.91
C SER A 722 36.09 -48.45 -3.31
N MET A 723 35.83 -47.40 -4.08
CA MET A 723 35.31 -47.48 -5.45
C MET A 723 36.32 -48.13 -6.39
N TRP A 724 37.60 -47.80 -6.26
CA TRP A 724 38.68 -48.39 -7.06
C TRP A 724 38.86 -49.89 -6.81
N GLN A 725 38.79 -50.33 -5.54
CA GLN A 725 38.89 -51.75 -5.21
C GLN A 725 37.77 -52.59 -5.84
N ASN A 726 36.62 -51.98 -6.10
CA ASN A 726 35.48 -52.65 -6.72
C ASN A 726 35.60 -52.75 -8.26
N LEU A 727 36.42 -51.91 -8.92
CA LEU A 727 36.63 -51.98 -10.38
C LEU A 727 37.42 -53.21 -10.87
N GLY A 728 38.14 -53.88 -9.95
CA GLY A 728 38.97 -55.06 -10.27
C GLY A 728 38.28 -56.39 -9.96
N LYS A 729 36.99 -56.38 -9.60
CA LYS A 729 36.14 -57.55 -9.38
C LYS A 729 35.06 -57.57 -10.45
#